data_AF-A0A2B4SJU4-F1
#
_entry.id   AF-A0A2B4SJU4-F1
#
_cell.length_a   1.000
_cell.length_b   1.000
_cell.length_c   1.000
_cell.angle_alpha   90.00
_cell.angle_beta   90.00
_cell.angle_gamma   90.00
#
_symmetry.space_group_name_H-M   'P 1'
#
loop_
_entity.id
_entity.type
_entity.pdbx_description
1 polymer ?
#
loop_
_entity_poly.entity_id
_entity_poly.type
_entity_poly.pdbx_seq_one_letter_code
_entity_poly.pdbx_strand_id
1 'polypeptide(L)'
;MPEERKEDADASIAGEEEGEEEIPSDIMPLFFTSKTQEIFGCKGDEDVTEENPHKLIPKEAIIQDFKDRAAVSDFHPVKQVVLDYAADELLVVYDPMFKYGQNFYLALTEEAKERILNPPQDETQEGEGEEGGEEDLILTLRKFPRTPQPWQSLGSEAEVEEENVVENRPKVKFRISRMRREFGAPVTFGDRNVSDAKDGFVECPSFEDEGYSLLKKELDKGIQAVPVLTDNGNQTEWRKPRNAVTQYSARTLEEKSKDDIIRATTDLISFIEKVTPRFELALQQNEILDVFYDDYLSLADDETTFGAKSDNYLKEYQSFTDLQYSKEKTITDIQWHPVIKGIIAVSCGEDLSFDDRVDNFSRILMTSSLVLIWSFSDPIHPLALLEAPDDIFSFKFNPSDPNIIAGGCINGQIVLWDITNHSERLRTHRQSHGQSKKNSMHSLPGFQDESSFDRSPILRYCAVSSIEHSHKTVVTDITWIPDHMEIGRMGVVVENKSQQCNQLMSCAADGTVLVWDTRPIKPSEEKETREISNLSTGISKSRDHSKPLENVSSKFFIGTEEGDLVYMDWKPEKDTDSGKIVSPRPEQVWLAHDGPITTLQRSPFFRDILLTVGGWTFAIWKEGVTNGPLLQSASHLMRLSRGHWSPSRPGVFFITKTDGNVDVWDLLDRSHEPSLTQNVTAAPITTISPHQVSSKQQLLAVGDSMGTLHVMEVPWNLRHPSANEANAMENFFEREVKRLAFVEERMKIREQEKKQLEAEESKRQQEGKRAEESDADIEAKQRMEYQEYLQMEKQLLEELGITEESDDLIEV
;
A
#
# COMPACT_ATOMS: atom_id res chain seq x y z
N MET A 1 11.86 -39.04 -32.19
CA MET A 1 13.04 -39.21 -31.32
C MET A 1 13.40 -37.86 -30.73
N PRO A 2 12.91 -37.59 -29.52
CA PRO A 2 13.68 -36.89 -28.51
C PRO A 2 13.77 -37.74 -27.24
N GLU A 3 14.95 -37.79 -26.63
CA GLU A 3 15.23 -38.28 -25.27
C GLU A 3 16.45 -37.46 -24.79
N GLU A 4 16.62 -37.06 -23.54
CA GLU A 4 15.81 -37.06 -22.32
C GLU A 4 16.54 -36.11 -21.35
N ARG A 5 15.79 -35.37 -20.53
CA ARG A 5 16.26 -34.60 -19.38
C ARG A 5 15.39 -35.03 -18.19
N LYS A 6 16.02 -35.46 -17.10
CA LYS A 6 15.44 -35.73 -15.76
C LYS A 6 16.55 -35.45 -14.72
N GLU A 7 16.35 -34.50 -13.79
CA GLU A 7 15.68 -34.64 -12.46
C GLU A 7 16.62 -35.42 -11.50
N ASP A 8 16.98 -35.03 -10.27
CA ASP A 8 16.37 -34.23 -9.18
C ASP A 8 17.48 -33.72 -8.21
N ALA A 9 17.39 -32.52 -7.62
CA ALA A 9 16.89 -32.20 -6.27
C ALA A 9 17.57 -32.93 -5.09
N ASP A 10 18.34 -32.18 -4.27
CA ASP A 10 18.03 -32.03 -2.84
C ASP A 10 18.92 -30.97 -2.18
N ALA A 11 18.28 -29.95 -1.60
CA ALA A 11 18.87 -29.03 -0.64
C ALA A 11 18.21 -29.31 0.70
N SER A 12 19.01 -29.71 1.69
CA SER A 12 18.56 -29.77 3.07
C SER A 12 19.65 -29.24 4.00
N ILE A 13 19.22 -28.28 4.83
CA ILE A 13 19.63 -28.06 6.22
C ILE A 13 20.99 -27.38 6.41
N ALA A 14 20.90 -26.08 6.72
CA ALA A 14 21.89 -25.35 7.49
C ALA A 14 22.00 -25.96 8.90
N GLY A 15 23.16 -26.55 9.19
CA GLY A 15 23.66 -26.76 10.55
C GLY A 15 24.76 -25.75 10.82
N GLU A 16 24.68 -25.05 11.94
CA GLU A 16 25.77 -24.27 12.50
C GLU A 16 26.91 -25.25 12.88
N GLU A 17 27.96 -25.31 12.05
CA GLU A 17 29.25 -25.87 12.45
C GLU A 17 30.17 -24.70 12.81
N GLU A 18 30.74 -24.76 14.01
CA GLU A 18 31.83 -23.89 14.45
C GLU A 18 32.95 -23.97 13.41
N GLY A 19 33.20 -22.87 12.70
CA GLY A 19 34.22 -22.81 11.66
C GLY A 19 35.61 -23.04 12.25
N GLU A 20 36.27 -24.12 11.83
CA GLU A 20 37.73 -24.21 11.93
C GLU A 20 38.33 -23.07 11.11
N GLU A 21 38.99 -22.10 11.77
CA GLU A 21 39.71 -21.04 11.06
C GLU A 21 40.80 -21.66 10.18
N GLU A 22 40.80 -21.37 8.87
CA GLU A 22 41.83 -21.85 7.94
C GLU A 22 43.22 -21.43 8.42
N ILE A 23 44.12 -22.40 8.62
CA ILE A 23 45.51 -22.15 9.01
C ILE A 23 46.19 -21.34 7.89
N PRO A 24 46.70 -20.12 8.18
CA PRO A 24 47.39 -19.32 7.17
C PRO A 24 48.63 -20.05 6.63
N SER A 25 48.86 -19.98 5.31
CA SER A 25 50.00 -20.66 4.64
C SER A 25 51.38 -20.28 5.19
N ASP A 26 51.47 -19.15 5.89
CA ASP A 26 52.72 -18.56 6.37
C ASP A 26 53.06 -19.01 7.81
N ILE A 27 52.18 -19.78 8.46
CA ILE A 27 52.29 -20.23 9.84
C ILE A 27 52.11 -21.75 9.90
N MET A 28 52.92 -22.43 10.72
CA MET A 28 52.76 -23.87 10.95
C MET A 28 52.56 -24.20 12.44
N PRO A 29 51.44 -24.84 12.82
CA PRO A 29 51.21 -25.28 14.20
C PRO A 29 52.14 -26.45 14.56
N LEU A 30 52.70 -26.43 15.76
CA LEU A 30 53.64 -27.41 16.31
C LEU A 30 53.30 -27.73 17.76
N PHE A 31 53.46 -29.00 18.13
CA PHE A 31 53.29 -29.44 19.51
C PHE A 31 54.62 -29.49 20.25
N PHE A 32 54.83 -28.65 21.28
CA PHE A 32 56.03 -28.77 22.14
C PHE A 32 55.72 -29.53 23.43
N THR A 33 56.48 -30.60 23.66
CA THR A 33 56.48 -31.34 24.93
C THR A 33 57.14 -30.54 26.05
N SER A 34 56.83 -30.84 27.31
CA SER A 34 57.41 -30.14 28.48
C SER A 34 58.94 -30.14 28.49
N LYS A 35 59.57 -31.21 27.97
CA LYS A 35 61.04 -31.28 27.84
C LYS A 35 61.58 -30.30 26.80
N THR A 36 60.90 -30.14 25.66
CA THR A 36 61.31 -29.18 24.63
C THR A 36 61.09 -27.75 25.10
N GLN A 37 60.01 -27.49 25.84
CA GLN A 37 59.77 -26.19 26.46
C GLN A 37 60.86 -25.80 27.48
N GLU A 38 61.34 -26.77 28.28
CA GLU A 38 62.47 -26.55 29.21
C GLU A 38 63.80 -26.28 28.49
N ILE A 39 64.06 -26.98 27.38
CA ILE A 39 65.32 -26.84 26.62
C ILE A 39 65.44 -25.46 25.96
N PHE A 40 64.35 -24.94 25.41
CA PHE A 40 64.33 -23.67 24.68
C PHE A 40 63.85 -22.48 25.52
N GLY A 41 63.53 -22.70 26.80
CA GLY A 41 63.06 -21.64 27.72
C GLY A 41 61.80 -20.95 27.20
N CYS A 42 60.81 -21.77 26.81
CA CYS A 42 59.51 -21.35 26.29
C CYS A 42 58.36 -22.07 27.02
N LYS A 43 58.49 -22.28 28.34
CA LYS A 43 57.45 -22.91 29.14
C LYS A 43 56.19 -22.02 29.22
N GLY A 44 55.05 -22.58 28.84
CA GLY A 44 53.76 -21.88 28.90
C GLY A 44 53.46 -21.39 30.32
N ASP A 45 52.93 -20.17 30.42
CA ASP A 45 52.55 -19.46 31.65
C ASP A 45 53.72 -19.05 32.58
N GLU A 46 54.97 -19.42 32.25
CA GLU A 46 56.19 -19.00 32.97
C GLU A 46 57.12 -18.13 32.12
N ASP A 47 57.56 -18.63 30.95
CA ASP A 47 58.50 -17.92 30.05
C ASP A 47 57.80 -17.20 28.89
N VAL A 48 56.62 -17.69 28.50
CA VAL A 48 55.78 -17.15 27.43
C VAL A 48 54.34 -17.08 27.95
N THR A 49 53.73 -15.91 27.88
CA THR A 49 52.42 -15.59 28.50
C THR A 49 51.48 -14.95 27.49
N GLU A 50 50.18 -14.83 27.82
CA GLU A 50 49.18 -14.22 26.92
C GLU A 50 49.53 -12.76 26.52
N GLU A 51 50.16 -12.00 27.41
CA GLU A 51 50.60 -10.61 27.14
C GLU A 51 51.91 -10.54 26.33
N ASN A 52 52.74 -11.59 26.36
CA ASN A 52 53.97 -11.69 25.58
C ASN A 52 54.13 -13.10 25.01
N PRO A 53 53.41 -13.43 23.91
CA PRO A 53 53.28 -14.80 23.44
C PRO A 53 54.44 -15.26 22.55
N HIS A 54 55.47 -14.44 22.30
CA HIS A 54 56.48 -14.71 21.28
C HIS A 54 57.88 -14.95 21.85
N LYS A 55 58.61 -15.91 21.26
CA LYS A 55 60.00 -16.24 21.60
C LYS A 55 60.84 -16.43 20.34
N LEU A 56 62.00 -15.77 20.31
CA LEU A 56 63.01 -15.96 19.26
C LEU A 56 63.97 -17.09 19.66
N ILE A 57 64.11 -18.09 18.81
CA ILE A 57 65.01 -19.22 19.01
C ILE A 57 66.09 -19.20 17.92
N PRO A 58 67.39 -19.21 18.27
CA PRO A 58 68.47 -19.27 17.30
C PRO A 58 68.47 -20.61 16.56
N LYS A 59 68.67 -20.56 15.24
CA LYS A 59 68.66 -21.72 14.35
C LYS A 59 69.72 -22.75 14.74
N GLU A 60 70.87 -22.31 15.24
CA GLU A 60 71.95 -23.20 15.72
C GLU A 60 71.49 -24.08 16.89
N ALA A 61 70.66 -23.56 17.79
CA ALA A 61 70.16 -24.31 18.94
C ALA A 61 69.18 -25.41 18.50
N ILE A 62 68.34 -25.15 17.48
CA ILE A 62 67.43 -26.15 16.90
C ILE A 62 68.21 -27.21 16.13
N ILE A 63 69.26 -26.82 15.40
CA ILE A 63 70.15 -27.76 14.71
C ILE A 63 70.92 -28.64 15.70
N GLN A 64 71.33 -28.11 16.83
CA GLN A 64 71.97 -28.87 17.90
C GLN A 64 70.98 -29.86 18.53
N ASP A 65 69.74 -29.45 18.75
CA ASP A 65 68.67 -30.33 19.23
C ASP A 65 68.37 -31.50 18.29
N PHE A 66 68.42 -31.28 16.97
CA PHE A 66 68.33 -32.36 15.98
C PHE A 66 69.47 -33.37 16.06
N LYS A 67 70.66 -32.95 16.52
CA LYS A 67 71.81 -33.85 16.70
C LYS A 67 71.68 -34.65 18.00
N ASP A 68 71.19 -34.02 19.05
CA ASP A 68 71.14 -34.62 20.39
C ASP A 68 69.91 -35.53 20.58
N ARG A 69 68.75 -35.18 20.00
CA ARG A 69 67.48 -35.93 20.17
C ARG A 69 66.94 -36.59 18.89
N ALA A 70 67.53 -36.33 17.72
CA ALA A 70 67.18 -36.93 16.42
C ALA A 70 65.67 -36.96 16.12
N ALA A 71 65.03 -38.15 16.10
CA ALA A 71 63.61 -38.32 15.81
C ALA A 71 62.68 -38.01 17.01
N VAL A 72 63.25 -37.70 18.17
CA VAL A 72 62.53 -37.36 19.42
C VAL A 72 62.45 -35.84 19.62
N SER A 73 62.99 -35.03 18.69
CA SER A 73 62.82 -33.58 18.71
C SER A 73 61.45 -33.21 18.15
N ASP A 74 60.72 -32.36 18.87
CA ASP A 74 59.40 -31.88 18.46
C ASP A 74 59.46 -30.97 17.20
N PHE A 75 60.65 -30.49 16.83
CA PHE A 75 60.90 -29.77 15.58
C PHE A 75 61.15 -30.69 14.37
N HIS A 76 61.13 -32.02 14.55
CA HIS A 76 61.41 -32.97 13.46
C HIS A 76 60.48 -32.82 12.24
N PRO A 77 59.16 -32.59 12.40
CA PRO A 77 58.24 -32.39 11.26
C PRO A 77 58.62 -31.20 10.37
N VAL A 78 59.22 -30.16 10.96
CA VAL A 78 59.64 -28.92 10.27
C VAL A 78 61.13 -28.90 9.93
N LYS A 79 61.83 -30.04 10.01
CA LYS A 79 63.29 -30.09 9.83
C LYS A 79 63.77 -29.52 8.50
N GLN A 80 63.07 -29.79 7.39
CA GLN A 80 63.46 -29.25 6.08
C GLN A 80 63.22 -27.74 6.02
N VAL A 81 62.07 -27.26 6.50
CA VAL A 81 61.72 -25.85 6.60
C VAL A 81 62.75 -25.06 7.41
N VAL A 82 63.16 -25.57 8.58
CA VAL A 82 64.15 -24.89 9.44
C VAL A 82 65.53 -24.83 8.77
N LEU A 83 65.92 -25.86 8.01
CA LEU A 83 67.19 -25.84 7.27
C LEU A 83 67.17 -24.82 6.13
N ASP A 84 66.06 -24.75 5.41
CA ASP A 84 65.87 -23.88 4.24
C ASP A 84 65.56 -22.42 4.62
N TYR A 85 65.20 -22.16 5.89
CA TYR A 85 64.92 -20.81 6.40
C TYR A 85 66.16 -19.90 6.32
N ALA A 86 66.00 -18.73 5.71
CA ALA A 86 67.11 -17.85 5.33
C ALA A 86 67.77 -17.09 6.51
N ALA A 87 67.04 -16.85 7.60
CA ALA A 87 67.53 -16.08 8.75
C ALA A 87 68.04 -16.97 9.90
N ASP A 88 68.89 -16.38 10.75
CA ASP A 88 69.57 -17.09 11.85
C ASP A 88 68.65 -17.31 13.07
N GLU A 89 67.47 -16.68 13.12
CA GLU A 89 66.52 -16.78 14.24
C GLU A 89 65.09 -17.00 13.76
N LEU A 90 64.44 -18.01 14.33
CA LEU A 90 63.04 -18.33 14.07
C LEU A 90 62.13 -17.85 15.20
N LEU A 91 60.93 -17.40 14.85
CA LEU A 91 59.92 -16.93 15.79
C LEU A 91 58.93 -18.05 16.09
N VAL A 92 58.86 -18.43 17.37
CA VAL A 92 57.85 -19.35 17.89
C VAL A 92 56.87 -18.55 18.74
N VAL A 93 55.57 -18.78 18.53
CA VAL A 93 54.50 -18.11 19.28
C VAL A 93 53.67 -19.15 20.04
N TYR A 94 53.40 -18.86 21.30
CA TYR A 94 52.55 -19.65 22.18
C TYR A 94 51.08 -19.36 21.90
N ASP A 95 50.29 -20.41 21.69
CA ASP A 95 48.86 -20.33 21.41
C ASP A 95 48.07 -21.01 22.55
N PRO A 96 47.74 -20.27 23.63
CA PRO A 96 47.05 -20.83 24.79
C PRO A 96 45.59 -21.24 24.49
N MET A 97 45.00 -20.66 23.44
CA MET A 97 43.60 -20.90 23.05
C MET A 97 43.46 -21.99 21.99
N PHE A 98 44.57 -22.62 21.55
CA PHE A 98 44.59 -23.62 20.49
C PHE A 98 43.89 -23.16 19.20
N LYS A 99 44.05 -21.88 18.86
CA LYS A 99 43.43 -21.25 17.69
C LYS A 99 43.76 -21.99 16.39
N TYR A 100 44.96 -22.55 16.28
CA TYR A 100 45.39 -23.39 15.15
C TYR A 100 45.59 -24.87 15.52
N GLY A 101 44.96 -25.33 16.59
CA GLY A 101 44.89 -26.75 16.99
C GLY A 101 46.12 -27.32 17.72
N GLN A 102 47.20 -26.56 17.92
CA GLN A 102 48.39 -26.97 18.69
C GLN A 102 48.82 -25.88 19.67
N ASN A 103 49.70 -26.21 20.63
CA ASN A 103 50.10 -25.29 21.71
C ASN A 103 51.12 -24.23 21.29
N PHE A 104 51.82 -24.40 20.17
CA PHE A 104 52.71 -23.39 19.58
C PHE A 104 52.52 -23.33 18.07
N TYR A 105 52.92 -22.23 17.45
CA TYR A 105 53.08 -22.15 16.01
C TYR A 105 54.37 -21.42 15.61
N LEU A 106 54.91 -21.79 14.44
CA LEU A 106 56.15 -21.30 13.88
C LEU A 106 55.87 -20.39 12.69
N ALA A 107 56.51 -19.22 12.65
CA ALA A 107 56.50 -18.36 11.46
C ALA A 107 57.44 -18.95 10.38
N LEU A 108 56.89 -19.26 9.21
CA LEU A 108 57.62 -19.92 8.11
C LEU A 108 58.42 -18.95 7.24
N THR A 109 58.09 -17.65 7.27
CA THR A 109 58.72 -16.60 6.47
C THR A 109 59.18 -15.43 7.34
N GLU A 110 60.22 -14.72 6.87
CA GLU A 110 60.72 -13.51 7.54
C GLU A 110 59.65 -12.40 7.56
N GLU A 111 58.80 -12.36 6.53
CA GLU A 111 57.67 -11.43 6.43
C GLU A 111 56.59 -11.70 7.50
N ALA A 112 56.32 -12.98 7.82
CA ALA A 112 55.40 -13.34 8.90
C ALA A 112 55.99 -13.03 10.28
N LYS A 113 57.30 -13.25 10.46
CA LYS A 113 58.04 -12.89 11.69
C LYS A 113 57.92 -11.39 12.00
N GLU A 114 58.16 -10.51 11.01
CA GLU A 114 58.08 -9.05 11.19
C GLU A 114 56.65 -8.55 11.46
N ARG A 115 55.65 -9.15 10.80
CA ARG A 115 54.23 -8.80 10.99
C ARG A 115 53.74 -9.08 12.42
N ILE A 116 54.19 -10.17 13.02
CA ILE A 116 53.80 -10.59 14.38
C ILE A 116 54.52 -9.76 15.45
N LEU A 117 55.79 -9.40 15.22
CA LEU A 117 56.58 -8.61 16.18
C LEU A 117 56.17 -7.13 16.23
N ASN A 118 55.73 -6.57 15.10
CA ASN A 118 55.34 -5.16 14.98
C ASN A 118 53.88 -5.03 14.48
N PRO A 119 52.88 -5.38 15.32
CA PRO A 119 51.48 -5.14 14.96
C PRO A 119 51.22 -3.64 14.82
N PRO A 120 50.43 -3.19 13.82
CA PRO A 120 50.11 -1.78 13.65
C PRO A 120 49.36 -1.25 14.88
N GLN A 121 49.82 -0.13 15.45
CA GLN A 121 49.15 0.54 16.58
C GLN A 121 47.93 1.32 16.09
N ASP A 122 46.74 0.91 16.53
CA ASP A 122 45.51 1.71 16.48
C ASP A 122 45.43 2.60 17.74
N GLU A 123 45.40 3.92 17.57
CA GLU A 123 45.11 4.84 18.68
C GLU A 123 43.59 4.91 18.92
N THR A 124 43.13 4.34 20.03
CA THR A 124 41.79 4.53 20.60
C THR A 124 41.58 5.97 21.07
N GLN A 125 40.45 6.57 20.71
CA GLN A 125 39.79 7.61 21.51
C GLN A 125 38.38 7.15 21.88
N GLU A 126 38.11 7.22 23.18
CA GLU A 126 36.83 7.01 23.86
C GLU A 126 35.81 8.10 23.48
N GLY A 127 34.53 7.73 23.42
CA GLY A 127 33.45 8.61 23.89
C GLY A 127 32.20 8.73 23.01
N GLU A 128 31.19 7.93 23.37
CA GLU A 128 29.75 8.26 23.47
C GLU A 128 28.85 8.31 22.21
N GLY A 129 27.77 7.51 22.29
CA GLY A 129 26.41 8.02 22.10
C GLY A 129 25.71 7.79 20.75
N GLU A 130 24.99 6.67 20.68
CA GLU A 130 23.63 6.49 20.12
C GLU A 130 23.21 7.00 18.71
N GLU A 131 22.53 6.07 18.04
CA GLU A 131 21.43 6.23 17.07
C GLU A 131 21.73 6.71 15.64
N GLY A 132 21.81 5.73 14.74
CA GLY A 132 20.78 5.53 13.72
C GLY A 132 20.64 6.59 12.62
N GLY A 133 21.32 6.36 11.50
CA GLY A 133 21.00 6.99 10.22
C GLY A 133 21.62 6.20 9.07
N GLU A 134 20.79 5.48 8.31
CA GLU A 134 21.17 4.97 7.00
C GLU A 134 21.53 6.15 6.10
N GLU A 135 22.74 6.16 5.55
CA GLU A 135 23.04 6.46 4.15
C GLU A 135 24.55 6.36 3.90
N ASP A 136 24.86 5.84 2.72
CA ASP A 136 26.17 5.84 2.07
C ASP A 136 27.27 4.92 2.64
N LEU A 137 27.28 3.70 2.08
CA LEU A 137 28.47 2.90 1.81
C LEU A 137 29.51 3.72 1.01
N ILE A 138 30.19 4.64 1.67
CA ILE A 138 31.49 5.14 1.21
C ILE A 138 32.51 4.24 1.88
N LEU A 139 32.94 3.22 1.12
CA LEU A 139 34.24 2.57 1.29
C LEU A 139 35.31 3.68 1.35
N THR A 140 35.60 4.17 2.55
CA THR A 140 36.78 4.95 2.82
C THR A 140 37.96 3.98 2.77
N LEU A 141 38.37 3.67 1.55
CA LEU A 141 39.69 3.14 1.21
C LEU A 141 40.72 4.13 1.77
N ARG A 142 41.07 3.99 3.05
CA ARG A 142 42.29 4.57 3.60
C ARG A 142 43.46 3.79 2.99
N LYS A 143 43.81 4.20 1.77
CA LYS A 143 45.06 3.84 1.11
C LYS A 143 46.20 4.21 2.05
N PHE A 144 46.84 3.21 2.64
CA PHE A 144 48.19 3.36 3.14
C PHE A 144 49.06 3.99 2.05
N PRO A 145 49.94 4.95 2.35
CA PRO A 145 50.89 5.44 1.34
C PRO A 145 51.86 4.30 1.02
N ARG A 146 51.60 3.57 -0.07
CA ARG A 146 52.54 2.58 -0.61
C ARG A 146 53.80 3.33 -1.04
N THR A 147 54.95 2.89 -0.53
CA THR A 147 56.24 3.31 -1.06
C THR A 147 56.37 2.82 -2.52
N PRO A 148 56.84 3.65 -3.45
CA PRO A 148 56.90 3.27 -4.86
C PRO A 148 57.90 2.11 -5.04
N GLN A 149 57.38 0.97 -5.49
CA GLN A 149 58.19 -0.17 -5.91
C GLN A 149 58.57 -0.01 -7.39
N PRO A 150 59.77 -0.46 -7.82
CA PRO A 150 60.14 -0.43 -9.23
C PRO A 150 59.23 -1.34 -10.07
N TRP A 151 58.91 -0.91 -11.30
CA TRP A 151 58.08 -1.68 -12.23
C TRP A 151 58.74 -3.02 -12.57
N GLN A 152 57.99 -4.11 -12.40
CA GLN A 152 58.40 -5.45 -12.79
C GLN A 152 57.55 -5.91 -13.96
N SER A 153 58.19 -6.05 -15.13
CA SER A 153 57.53 -6.54 -16.33
C SER A 153 57.23 -8.03 -16.22
N LEU A 154 56.01 -8.42 -16.60
CA LEU A 154 55.53 -9.80 -16.62
C LEU A 154 55.32 -10.32 -18.05
N GLY A 155 55.94 -9.68 -19.06
CA GLY A 155 56.01 -10.20 -20.44
C GLY A 155 54.83 -9.86 -21.35
N SER A 156 53.70 -9.39 -20.82
CA SER A 156 52.52 -8.98 -21.60
C SER A 156 52.74 -7.72 -22.44
N GLU A 157 53.74 -6.91 -22.12
CA GLU A 157 54.12 -5.72 -22.88
C GLU A 157 54.68 -6.05 -24.29
N ALA A 158 55.28 -7.24 -24.48
CA ALA A 158 55.82 -7.65 -25.78
C ALA A 158 54.72 -8.04 -26.79
N GLU A 159 53.63 -8.68 -26.33
CA GLU A 159 52.47 -9.01 -27.19
C GLU A 159 51.70 -7.74 -27.59
N VAL A 160 51.57 -6.78 -26.67
CA VAL A 160 50.91 -5.48 -26.93
C VAL A 160 51.69 -4.64 -27.94
N GLU A 161 53.02 -4.78 -28.00
CA GLU A 161 53.86 -4.07 -28.95
C GLU A 161 53.82 -4.70 -30.36
N GLU A 162 53.60 -6.01 -30.47
CA GLU A 162 53.38 -6.72 -31.75
C GLU A 162 51.99 -6.45 -32.35
N GLU A 163 50.95 -6.24 -31.55
CA GLU A 163 49.61 -5.88 -32.04
C GLU A 163 49.44 -4.38 -32.35
N ASN A 164 50.42 -3.55 -32.00
CA ASN A 164 50.32 -2.11 -32.17
C ASN A 164 50.50 -1.69 -33.65
N VAL A 165 49.45 -1.11 -34.23
CA VAL A 165 49.44 -0.66 -35.63
C VAL A 165 50.22 0.65 -35.79
N VAL A 166 51.34 0.62 -36.51
CA VAL A 166 52.18 1.80 -36.76
C VAL A 166 51.80 2.49 -38.08
N GLU A 167 51.63 3.82 -38.05
CA GLU A 167 51.19 4.61 -39.21
C GLU A 167 52.31 4.85 -40.24
N ASN A 168 52.22 4.21 -41.41
CA ASN A 168 53.26 4.27 -42.45
C ASN A 168 53.13 5.43 -43.46
N ARG A 169 52.25 6.43 -43.24
CA ARG A 169 52.14 7.59 -44.15
C ARG A 169 51.69 8.88 -43.46
N PRO A 170 52.09 10.07 -43.95
CA PRO A 170 51.62 11.34 -43.43
C PRO A 170 50.12 11.55 -43.71
N LYS A 171 49.36 11.94 -42.67
CA LYS A 171 47.92 12.23 -42.75
C LYS A 171 47.65 13.63 -43.32
N VAL A 172 46.62 13.76 -44.15
CA VAL A 172 46.07 15.05 -44.58
C VAL A 172 44.99 15.49 -43.58
N LYS A 173 45.13 16.69 -43.01
CA LYS A 173 44.17 17.26 -42.05
C LYS A 173 43.28 18.29 -42.76
N PHE A 174 41.96 18.13 -42.65
CA PHE A 174 40.98 19.15 -43.03
C PHE A 174 40.33 19.71 -41.76
N ARG A 175 40.12 21.03 -41.72
CA ARG A 175 39.38 21.71 -40.65
C ARG A 175 38.13 22.33 -41.28
N ILE A 176 36.98 21.81 -40.91
CA ILE A 176 35.68 22.41 -41.24
C ILE A 176 35.22 23.17 -40.01
N SER A 177 34.97 24.47 -40.15
CA SER A 177 34.52 25.33 -39.05
C SER A 177 33.36 26.20 -39.49
N ARG A 178 32.29 26.24 -38.68
CA ARG A 178 31.13 27.11 -38.87
C ARG A 178 31.34 28.44 -38.12
N MET A 179 30.81 29.54 -38.64
CA MET A 179 30.94 30.85 -38.00
C MET A 179 30.19 30.89 -36.66
N ARG A 180 30.83 31.40 -35.61
CA ARG A 180 30.32 31.38 -34.22
C ARG A 180 28.99 32.13 -34.02
N ARG A 181 28.68 33.11 -34.86
CA ARG A 181 27.40 33.85 -34.84
C ARG A 181 26.19 33.00 -35.26
N GLU A 182 26.41 31.83 -35.87
CA GLU A 182 25.36 30.90 -36.27
C GLU A 182 25.12 29.79 -35.23
N PHE A 183 25.93 29.73 -34.17
CA PHE A 183 25.69 28.82 -33.06
C PHE A 183 24.57 29.39 -32.17
N GLY A 184 23.42 28.71 -32.13
CA GLY A 184 22.26 29.10 -31.31
C GLY A 184 21.34 30.15 -31.94
N ALA A 185 21.50 30.48 -33.22
CA ALA A 185 20.52 31.28 -33.96
C ALA A 185 19.22 30.47 -34.16
N PRO A 186 18.03 31.11 -34.11
CA PRO A 186 16.76 30.42 -34.30
C PRO A 186 16.73 29.75 -35.69
N VAL A 187 16.53 28.43 -35.70
CA VAL A 187 16.46 27.63 -36.93
C VAL A 187 15.00 27.59 -37.37
N THR A 188 14.69 28.22 -38.50
CA THR A 188 13.38 28.07 -39.13
C THR A 188 13.41 26.82 -40.01
N PHE A 189 12.70 25.78 -39.60
CA PHE A 189 12.47 24.61 -40.44
C PHE A 189 11.38 24.92 -41.45
N GLY A 190 11.68 24.69 -42.73
CA GLY A 190 10.72 24.76 -43.82
C GLY A 190 10.99 23.63 -44.79
N ASP A 191 9.93 23.09 -45.39
CA ASP A 191 10.07 22.06 -46.39
C ASP A 191 10.76 22.65 -47.63
N ARG A 192 11.95 22.12 -47.92
CA ARG A 192 12.74 22.54 -49.07
C ARG A 192 12.54 21.49 -50.17
N ASN A 193 11.86 21.87 -51.24
CA ASN A 193 11.68 20.98 -52.39
C ASN A 193 13.02 20.71 -53.10
N VAL A 194 13.18 19.48 -53.57
CA VAL A 194 14.41 18.93 -54.19
C VAL A 194 14.90 19.77 -55.38
N SER A 195 14.00 20.50 -56.03
CA SER A 195 14.26 21.36 -57.20
C SER A 195 15.08 22.62 -56.89
N ASP A 196 15.13 23.06 -55.62
CA ASP A 196 15.68 24.37 -55.20
C ASP A 196 17.11 24.27 -54.60
N ALA A 197 17.84 23.20 -54.91
CA ALA A 197 19.26 23.04 -54.57
C ALA A 197 20.07 22.65 -55.81
N LYS A 198 21.21 23.33 -56.02
CA LYS A 198 22.16 23.03 -57.10
C LYS A 198 22.85 21.66 -56.98
N ASP A 199 22.73 21.02 -55.81
CA ASP A 199 23.24 19.68 -55.51
C ASP A 199 22.10 18.70 -55.14
N GLY A 200 20.89 18.96 -55.62
CA GLY A 200 19.71 18.10 -55.44
C GLY A 200 19.51 17.16 -56.62
N PHE A 201 19.57 15.84 -56.35
CA PHE A 201 19.43 14.71 -57.29
C PHE A 201 20.54 14.62 -58.37
N VAL A 202 21.61 13.88 -58.06
CA VAL A 202 22.49 13.31 -59.10
C VAL A 202 22.04 11.87 -59.30
N GLU A 203 21.24 11.67 -60.34
CA GLU A 203 20.94 10.34 -60.83
C GLU A 203 22.23 9.81 -61.49
N CYS A 204 22.83 8.77 -60.93
CA CYS A 204 23.97 8.07 -61.52
C CYS A 204 23.44 6.85 -62.28
N PRO A 205 23.10 6.97 -63.58
CA PRO A 205 22.78 5.80 -64.37
C PRO A 205 24.01 4.90 -64.45
N SER A 206 23.83 3.61 -64.20
CA SER A 206 24.89 2.61 -64.33
C SER A 206 25.34 2.54 -65.78
N PHE A 207 26.53 3.06 -66.06
CA PHE A 207 27.27 2.80 -67.29
C PHE A 207 28.16 1.58 -67.03
N GLU A 208 27.86 0.45 -67.67
CA GLU A 208 28.69 -0.76 -67.60
C GLU A 208 29.96 -0.53 -68.44
N ASP A 209 31.03 -0.06 -67.79
CA ASP A 209 32.36 0.01 -68.38
C ASP A 209 33.02 -1.38 -68.31
N GLU A 210 33.02 -2.11 -69.43
CA GLU A 210 33.62 -3.45 -69.53
C GLU A 210 35.16 -3.47 -69.33
N GLY A 211 35.81 -2.31 -69.16
CA GLY A 211 37.24 -2.19 -68.84
C GLY A 211 37.58 -2.07 -67.35
N TYR A 212 36.60 -1.97 -66.46
CA TYR A 212 36.83 -1.60 -65.06
C TYR A 212 36.80 -2.82 -64.12
N SER A 213 37.96 -3.47 -63.94
CA SER A 213 38.14 -4.50 -62.91
C SER A 213 38.43 -3.84 -61.54
N LEU A 214 37.39 -3.66 -60.73
CA LEU A 214 37.55 -3.27 -59.33
C LEU A 214 38.16 -4.45 -58.54
N LEU A 215 39.48 -4.42 -58.36
CA LEU A 215 40.14 -5.18 -57.30
C LEU A 215 39.62 -4.67 -55.96
N LYS A 216 38.73 -5.45 -55.33
CA LYS A 216 38.22 -5.19 -53.99
C LYS A 216 39.39 -5.27 -52.99
N LYS A 217 40.02 -4.13 -52.71
CA LYS A 217 40.96 -3.99 -51.59
C LYS A 217 40.17 -3.55 -50.38
N GLU A 218 39.95 -4.48 -49.47
CA GLU A 218 39.36 -4.17 -48.17
C GLU A 218 40.33 -3.29 -47.39
N LEU A 219 39.81 -2.20 -46.83
CA LEU A 219 40.57 -1.17 -46.16
C LEU A 219 39.93 -0.98 -44.80
N ASP A 220 40.49 -1.65 -43.81
CA ASP A 220 39.98 -1.57 -42.44
C ASP A 220 40.34 -0.19 -41.85
N LYS A 221 39.35 0.52 -41.32
CA LYS A 221 39.50 1.89 -40.83
C LYS A 221 38.81 2.04 -39.49
N GLY A 222 39.60 2.17 -38.42
CA GLY A 222 39.12 2.65 -37.13
C GLY A 222 38.94 4.17 -37.13
N ILE A 223 37.80 4.67 -36.63
CA ILE A 223 37.56 6.08 -36.36
C ILE A 223 37.45 6.25 -34.84
N GLN A 224 38.38 6.99 -34.23
CA GLN A 224 38.32 7.36 -32.81
C GLN A 224 37.83 8.81 -32.70
N ALA A 225 36.63 9.01 -32.14
CA ALA A 225 35.99 10.31 -32.01
C ALA A 225 36.37 11.08 -30.73
N VAL A 226 37.24 10.51 -29.90
CA VAL A 226 37.65 11.09 -28.60
C VAL A 226 39.01 11.78 -28.76
N PRO A 227 39.21 13.02 -28.24
CA PRO A 227 40.51 13.67 -28.25
C PRO A 227 41.56 12.81 -27.52
N VAL A 228 42.80 12.83 -28.00
CA VAL A 228 43.92 12.09 -27.39
C VAL A 228 44.07 12.49 -25.93
N LEU A 229 43.85 11.55 -25.02
CA LEU A 229 44.09 11.73 -23.60
C LEU A 229 45.59 11.57 -23.33
N THR A 230 46.17 12.53 -22.63
CA THR A 230 47.54 12.42 -22.08
C THR A 230 47.42 12.24 -20.58
N ASP A 231 47.97 11.16 -20.04
CA ASP A 231 48.00 10.93 -18.60
C ASP A 231 49.22 11.61 -17.98
N ASN A 232 49.01 12.48 -16.97
CA ASN A 232 50.06 13.20 -16.26
C ASN A 232 49.85 13.01 -14.76
N GLY A 233 50.77 12.31 -14.09
CA GLY A 233 50.76 12.15 -12.64
C GLY A 233 51.45 13.32 -11.93
N ASN A 234 50.80 13.93 -10.94
CA ASN A 234 51.39 14.89 -10.02
C ASN A 234 51.36 14.33 -8.59
N GLN A 235 52.47 14.44 -7.86
CA GLN A 235 52.56 14.04 -6.45
C GLN A 235 53.02 15.22 -5.59
N THR A 236 52.26 15.54 -4.54
CA THR A 236 52.55 16.65 -3.61
C THR A 236 53.34 16.15 -2.40
N GLU A 237 54.41 16.85 -2.02
CA GLU A 237 55.20 16.54 -0.81
C GLU A 237 54.48 17.08 0.44
N TRP A 238 54.09 16.21 1.38
CA TRP A 238 53.37 16.61 2.60
C TRP A 238 54.33 16.97 3.74
N ARG A 239 54.43 18.26 4.10
CA ARG A 239 55.15 18.70 5.31
C ARG A 239 54.18 18.87 6.48
N LYS A 240 54.49 18.31 7.66
CA LYS A 240 53.63 18.36 8.85
C LYS A 240 53.86 19.64 9.68
N PRO A 241 52.96 20.64 9.67
CA PRO A 241 52.99 21.70 10.70
C PRO A 241 52.53 21.14 12.05
N ARG A 242 53.18 21.57 13.15
CA ARG A 242 52.76 21.23 14.53
C ARG A 242 52.20 22.49 15.19
N ASN A 243 50.95 22.42 15.65
CA ASN A 243 50.33 23.50 16.41
C ASN A 243 50.78 23.43 17.88
N ALA A 244 51.05 24.57 18.50
CA ALA A 244 51.41 24.68 19.92
C ALA A 244 50.47 25.67 20.64
N VAL A 245 49.96 25.27 21.80
CA VAL A 245 49.08 26.08 22.66
C VAL A 245 49.54 25.96 24.11
N THR A 246 49.44 27.06 24.85
CA THR A 246 49.67 27.12 26.31
C THR A 246 48.45 27.71 26.99
N GLN A 247 48.00 27.08 28.08
CA GLN A 247 46.88 27.53 28.90
C GLN A 247 47.37 27.75 30.35
N TYR A 248 46.93 28.86 30.96
CA TYR A 248 47.20 29.18 32.37
C TYR A 248 45.89 29.18 33.16
N SER A 249 45.90 28.74 34.41
CA SER A 249 44.76 28.87 35.34
C SER A 249 45.05 29.92 36.42
N ALA A 250 43.99 30.62 36.87
CA ALA A 250 44.09 31.61 37.93
C ALA A 250 44.37 30.94 39.28
N ARG A 251 45.26 31.51 40.10
CA ARG A 251 45.49 31.04 41.48
C ARG A 251 44.23 31.29 42.32
N THR A 252 43.61 30.23 42.81
CA THR A 252 42.54 30.29 43.80
C THR A 252 43.13 30.46 45.20
N LEU A 253 42.67 31.49 45.92
CA LEU A 253 43.00 31.69 47.34
C LEU A 253 42.34 30.60 48.19
N GLU A 254 43.06 30.08 49.18
CA GLU A 254 42.55 29.09 50.14
C GLU A 254 41.40 29.69 50.98
N GLU A 255 40.42 28.87 51.35
CA GLU A 255 39.19 29.32 52.05
C GLU A 255 39.47 30.05 53.37
N LYS A 256 40.52 29.63 54.10
CA LYS A 256 40.92 30.30 55.35
C LYS A 256 41.36 31.75 55.12
N SER A 257 42.12 32.00 54.06
CA SER A 257 42.51 33.35 53.66
C SER A 257 41.35 34.22 53.19
N LYS A 258 40.25 33.63 52.67
CA LYS A 258 39.04 34.38 52.30
C LYS A 258 38.29 34.86 53.54
N ASP A 259 38.13 34.00 54.54
CA ASP A 259 37.46 34.35 55.79
C ASP A 259 38.20 35.45 56.57
N ASP A 260 39.53 35.41 56.55
CA ASP A 260 40.36 36.45 57.17
C ASP A 260 40.22 37.80 56.44
N ILE A 261 40.16 37.80 55.10
CA ILE A 261 39.94 39.02 54.29
C ILE A 261 38.53 39.58 54.49
N ILE A 262 37.51 38.72 54.55
CA ILE A 262 36.10 39.13 54.77
C ILE A 262 35.92 39.75 56.17
N ARG A 263 36.63 39.25 57.18
CA ARG A 263 36.54 39.77 58.56
C ARG A 263 37.43 40.99 58.82
N ALA A 264 38.54 41.14 58.10
CA ALA A 264 39.55 42.16 58.40
C ALA A 264 39.34 43.52 57.71
N THR A 265 38.52 43.60 56.65
CA THR A 265 38.50 44.79 55.79
C THR A 265 37.18 45.56 55.88
N THR A 266 37.12 46.56 56.77
CA THR A 266 36.03 47.57 56.83
C THR A 266 35.81 48.28 55.48
N ASP A 267 36.84 48.39 54.64
CA ASP A 267 36.75 49.00 53.31
C ASP A 267 35.86 48.19 52.35
N LEU A 268 35.79 46.87 52.50
CA LEU A 268 34.94 46.01 51.66
C LEU A 268 33.46 46.20 52.01
N ILE A 269 33.13 46.31 53.29
CA ILE A 269 31.76 46.56 53.76
C ILE A 269 31.29 47.93 53.28
N SER A 270 32.12 48.97 53.42
CA SER A 270 31.78 50.31 52.92
C SER A 270 31.64 50.38 51.38
N PHE A 271 32.41 49.57 50.65
CA PHE A 271 32.24 49.41 49.20
C PHE A 271 30.91 48.75 48.86
N ILE A 272 30.54 47.66 49.56
CA ILE A 272 29.26 46.99 49.37
C ILE A 272 28.11 47.97 49.63
N GLU A 273 28.10 48.66 50.77
CA GLU A 273 27.07 49.66 51.11
C GLU A 273 26.94 50.76 50.04
N LYS A 274 28.04 51.17 49.42
CA LYS A 274 28.03 52.15 48.32
C LYS A 274 27.47 51.59 47.01
N VAL A 275 27.65 50.29 46.75
CA VAL A 275 27.22 49.63 45.51
C VAL A 275 25.80 49.08 45.60
N THR A 276 25.34 48.70 46.79
CA THR A 276 23.99 48.14 47.02
C THR A 276 22.87 48.96 46.37
N PRO A 277 22.81 50.31 46.49
CA PRO A 277 21.75 51.10 45.86
C PRO A 277 21.74 51.02 44.33
N ARG A 278 22.92 50.83 43.70
CA ARG A 278 23.01 50.66 42.23
C ARG A 278 22.47 49.30 41.80
N PHE A 279 22.72 48.28 42.61
CA PHE A 279 22.21 46.94 42.37
C PHE A 279 20.70 46.87 42.58
N GLU A 280 20.20 47.52 43.63
CA GLU A 280 18.78 47.63 43.93
C GLU A 280 18.01 48.33 42.81
N LEU A 281 18.55 49.41 42.23
CA LEU A 281 17.94 50.08 41.09
C LEU A 281 17.82 49.15 39.85
N ALA A 282 18.86 48.37 39.57
CA ALA A 282 18.86 47.43 38.44
C ALA A 282 17.86 46.28 38.66
N LEU A 283 17.76 45.77 39.89
CA LEU A 283 16.78 44.75 40.26
C LEU A 283 15.34 45.29 40.15
N GLN A 284 15.08 46.50 40.65
CA GLN A 284 13.78 47.15 40.51
C GLN A 284 13.42 47.35 39.03
N GLN A 285 14.38 47.72 38.18
CA GLN A 285 14.12 47.89 36.74
C GLN A 285 13.74 46.56 36.08
N ASN A 286 14.42 45.46 36.41
CA ASN A 286 14.09 44.13 35.87
C ASN A 286 12.74 43.60 36.39
N GLU A 287 12.34 43.94 37.62
CA GLU A 287 11.05 43.52 38.18
C GLU A 287 9.87 44.35 37.64
N ILE A 288 10.09 45.64 37.35
CA ILE A 288 9.06 46.52 36.78
C ILE A 288 8.69 46.11 35.35
N LEU A 289 9.66 45.66 34.56
CA LEU A 289 9.45 45.24 33.17
C LEU A 289 10.49 44.19 32.78
N ASP A 290 10.02 42.98 32.49
CA ASP A 290 10.85 41.96 31.85
C ASP A 290 10.95 42.24 30.35
N VAL A 291 12.08 42.83 29.93
CA VAL A 291 12.35 43.17 28.52
C VAL A 291 12.60 41.92 27.66
N PHE A 292 12.82 40.77 28.29
CA PHE A 292 13.07 39.49 27.62
C PHE A 292 11.83 38.58 27.61
N TYR A 293 10.70 39.07 28.11
CA TYR A 293 9.43 38.36 28.01
C TYR A 293 8.99 38.32 26.54
N ASP A 294 8.94 37.12 25.97
CA ASP A 294 8.55 36.91 24.58
C ASP A 294 7.02 36.82 24.48
N ASP A 295 6.39 37.97 24.23
CA ASP A 295 4.95 38.06 24.00
C ASP A 295 4.47 37.11 22.89
N TYR A 296 5.30 36.82 21.88
CA TYR A 296 4.95 35.88 20.79
C TYR A 296 4.87 34.44 21.27
N LEU A 297 5.70 34.03 22.24
CA LEU A 297 5.66 32.70 22.82
C LEU A 297 4.39 32.51 23.68
N SER A 298 3.87 33.59 24.26
CA SER A 298 2.61 33.58 25.02
C SER A 298 1.34 33.73 24.16
N LEU A 299 1.48 34.29 22.95
CA LEU A 299 0.45 34.36 21.90
C LEU A 299 0.38 33.09 21.04
N ALA A 300 1.31 32.15 21.23
CA ALA A 300 1.16 30.80 20.72
C ALA A 300 0.00 30.13 21.48
N ASP A 301 -1.23 30.40 21.04
CA ASP A 301 -2.36 29.53 21.34
C ASP A 301 -1.91 28.09 21.07
N ASP A 302 -2.33 27.14 21.91
CA ASP A 302 -2.19 25.70 21.65
C ASP A 302 -2.87 25.26 20.32
N GLU A 303 -3.44 26.20 19.53
CA GLU A 303 -3.74 26.07 18.10
C GLU A 303 -2.49 26.10 17.19
N THR A 304 -1.31 25.79 17.72
CA THR A 304 -0.13 25.41 16.93
C THR A 304 -0.28 23.99 16.35
N THR A 305 -1.31 23.80 15.51
CA THR A 305 -1.35 22.71 14.51
C THR A 305 -1.42 23.27 13.08
N PHE A 306 -0.81 24.43 12.86
CA PHE A 306 -0.43 24.92 11.53
C PHE A 306 1.09 24.80 11.39
N GLY A 307 1.62 23.57 11.33
CA GLY A 307 3.07 23.39 11.12
C GLY A 307 3.68 22.06 11.56
N ALA A 308 3.06 21.30 12.47
CA ALA A 308 3.31 19.88 12.51
C ALA A 308 2.84 19.34 11.15
N LYS A 309 3.69 18.60 10.43
CA LYS A 309 3.28 17.85 9.24
C LYS A 309 1.97 17.16 9.61
N SER A 310 0.84 17.65 9.12
CA SER A 310 -0.43 17.00 9.40
C SER A 310 -0.30 15.64 8.73
N ASP A 311 -0.17 14.59 9.53
CA ASP A 311 -0.21 13.22 9.04
C ASP A 311 -1.56 13.06 8.35
N ASN A 312 -1.61 13.33 7.06
CA ASN A 312 -2.81 13.25 6.24
C ASN A 312 -3.00 11.85 5.66
N TYR A 313 -2.23 10.87 6.15
CA TYR A 313 -2.32 9.46 5.77
C TYR A 313 -2.91 8.63 6.92
N LEU A 314 -3.50 7.50 6.56
CA LEU A 314 -3.93 6.46 7.49
C LEU A 314 -2.68 5.79 8.07
N LYS A 315 -2.52 5.82 9.39
CA LYS A 315 -1.39 5.17 10.06
C LYS A 315 -1.76 3.73 10.38
N GLU A 316 -0.94 2.76 10.03
CA GLU A 316 -1.18 1.38 10.46
C GLU A 316 -1.09 1.29 11.99
N TYR A 317 -2.16 0.80 12.62
CA TYR A 317 -2.23 0.61 14.06
C TYR A 317 -1.79 -0.81 14.44
N GLN A 318 -2.38 -1.81 13.78
CA GLN A 318 -2.09 -3.22 14.01
C GLN A 318 -2.64 -4.08 12.85
N SER A 319 -2.00 -5.21 12.56
CA SER A 319 -2.50 -6.20 11.61
C SER A 319 -2.65 -7.57 12.30
N PHE A 320 -3.68 -8.34 11.92
CA PHE A 320 -4.01 -9.65 12.49
C PHE A 320 -4.07 -10.70 11.38
N THR A 321 -3.27 -11.76 11.53
CA THR A 321 -3.26 -12.91 10.61
C THR A 321 -2.96 -14.17 11.42
N ASP A 322 -3.77 -15.20 11.25
CA ASP A 322 -3.54 -16.51 11.83
C ASP A 322 -3.11 -17.52 10.76
N LEU A 323 -2.03 -18.26 11.01
CA LEU A 323 -1.49 -19.22 10.04
C LEU A 323 -2.35 -20.46 9.84
N GLN A 324 -3.23 -20.80 10.78
CA GLN A 324 -4.03 -22.03 10.73
C GLN A 324 -5.44 -21.78 10.19
N TYR A 325 -6.07 -20.68 10.60
CA TYR A 325 -7.49 -20.44 10.39
C TYR A 325 -7.79 -19.33 9.38
N SER A 326 -6.92 -18.32 9.24
CA SER A 326 -7.18 -17.17 8.35
C SER A 326 -6.34 -17.17 7.08
N LYS A 327 -5.10 -17.66 7.13
CA LYS A 327 -4.19 -17.68 5.96
C LYS A 327 -4.84 -18.35 4.74
N GLU A 328 -4.72 -17.71 3.58
CA GLU A 328 -5.28 -18.16 2.29
C GLU A 328 -6.81 -18.24 2.24
N LYS A 329 -7.50 -17.66 3.22
CA LYS A 329 -8.96 -17.46 3.19
C LYS A 329 -9.28 -15.98 3.05
N THR A 330 -10.34 -15.65 2.33
CA THR A 330 -10.77 -14.26 2.22
C THR A 330 -11.51 -13.82 3.47
N ILE A 331 -11.28 -12.59 3.89
CA ILE A 331 -12.12 -11.98 4.92
C ILE A 331 -13.43 -11.54 4.26
N THR A 332 -14.56 -12.05 4.72
CA THR A 332 -15.87 -11.75 4.11
C THR A 332 -16.58 -10.58 4.78
N ASP A 333 -16.56 -10.52 6.12
CA ASP A 333 -17.17 -9.46 6.91
C ASP A 333 -16.36 -9.15 8.19
N ILE A 334 -16.46 -7.92 8.67
CA ILE A 334 -15.80 -7.41 9.86
C ILE A 334 -16.80 -6.68 10.73
N GLN A 335 -16.87 -7.06 12.00
CA GLN A 335 -17.67 -6.36 12.99
C GLN A 335 -16.87 -6.04 14.25
N TRP A 336 -16.96 -4.78 14.66
CA TRP A 336 -16.45 -4.33 15.94
C TRP A 336 -17.39 -4.75 17.06
N HIS A 337 -16.83 -5.16 18.19
CA HIS A 337 -17.66 -5.43 19.36
C HIS A 337 -18.32 -4.12 19.84
N PRO A 338 -19.66 -4.07 20.02
CA PRO A 338 -20.38 -2.81 20.25
C PRO A 338 -20.08 -2.14 21.61
N VAL A 339 -19.79 -2.94 22.65
CA VAL A 339 -19.54 -2.43 24.01
C VAL A 339 -18.06 -2.45 24.43
N ILE A 340 -17.33 -3.53 24.16
CA ILE A 340 -15.95 -3.72 24.59
C ILE A 340 -14.99 -3.21 23.50
N LYS A 341 -14.24 -2.16 23.82
CA LYS A 341 -13.26 -1.57 22.89
C LYS A 341 -12.05 -2.48 22.69
N GLY A 342 -11.54 -2.55 21.46
CA GLY A 342 -10.35 -3.34 21.11
C GLY A 342 -10.62 -4.83 20.88
N ILE A 343 -11.89 -5.21 20.73
CA ILE A 343 -12.29 -6.54 20.26
C ILE A 343 -12.90 -6.38 18.87
N ILE A 344 -12.46 -7.22 17.95
CA ILE A 344 -12.94 -7.25 16.57
C ILE A 344 -13.20 -8.69 16.15
N ALA A 345 -14.35 -8.92 15.53
CA ALA A 345 -14.71 -10.21 14.96
C ALA A 345 -14.55 -10.17 13.44
N VAL A 346 -14.05 -11.26 12.88
CA VAL A 346 -13.72 -11.41 11.46
C VAL A 346 -14.21 -12.76 10.98
N SER A 347 -14.98 -12.79 9.89
CA SER A 347 -15.34 -14.05 9.22
C SER A 347 -14.37 -14.35 8.09
N CYS A 348 -13.94 -15.60 7.99
CA CYS A 348 -13.10 -16.09 6.90
C CYS A 348 -13.87 -17.10 6.05
N GLY A 349 -13.79 -16.98 4.73
CA GLY A 349 -14.38 -17.89 3.76
C GLY A 349 -13.40 -18.30 2.66
N GLU A 350 -13.67 -19.42 1.99
CA GLU A 350 -12.88 -19.79 0.80
C GLU A 350 -13.35 -18.98 -0.42
N ASP A 351 -12.41 -18.29 -1.09
CA ASP A 351 -12.67 -17.58 -2.35
C ASP A 351 -12.30 -18.46 -3.52
N LEU A 352 -13.24 -19.34 -3.85
CA LEU A 352 -13.16 -20.26 -4.97
C LEU A 352 -14.27 -19.95 -5.96
N SER A 353 -13.96 -20.12 -7.25
CA SER A 353 -15.00 -20.13 -8.27
C SER A 353 -15.97 -21.29 -8.02
N PHE A 354 -17.18 -21.20 -8.58
CA PHE A 354 -18.17 -22.27 -8.40
C PHE A 354 -17.64 -23.63 -8.85
N ASP A 355 -16.95 -23.68 -9.99
CA ASP A 355 -16.36 -24.91 -10.54
C ASP A 355 -15.26 -25.44 -9.62
N ASP A 356 -14.35 -24.58 -9.14
CA ASP A 356 -13.30 -24.97 -8.20
C ASP A 356 -13.87 -25.45 -6.85
N ARG A 357 -15.00 -24.89 -6.43
CA ARG A 357 -15.71 -25.29 -5.21
C ARG A 357 -16.32 -26.70 -5.35
N VAL A 358 -16.79 -27.05 -6.55
CA VAL A 358 -17.30 -28.40 -6.87
C VAL A 358 -16.16 -29.41 -6.88
N ASP A 359 -15.04 -29.08 -7.51
CA ASP A 359 -13.87 -29.96 -7.59
C ASP A 359 -13.23 -30.18 -6.20
N ASN A 360 -13.19 -29.15 -5.37
CA ASN A 360 -12.63 -29.21 -4.01
C ASN A 360 -13.67 -29.50 -2.92
N PHE A 361 -14.89 -29.90 -3.27
CA PHE A 361 -16.00 -30.05 -2.33
C PHE A 361 -15.67 -30.93 -1.12
N SER A 362 -14.90 -32.00 -1.32
CA SER A 362 -14.48 -32.90 -0.24
C SER A 362 -13.58 -32.20 0.79
N ARG A 363 -12.69 -31.31 0.34
CA ARG A 363 -11.81 -30.52 1.22
C ARG A 363 -12.62 -29.51 2.01
N ILE A 364 -13.51 -28.78 1.34
CA ILE A 364 -14.35 -27.73 1.93
C ILE A 364 -15.24 -28.31 3.03
N LEU A 365 -15.85 -29.49 2.80
CA LEU A 365 -16.64 -30.17 3.82
C LEU A 365 -15.85 -30.66 5.04
N MET A 366 -14.54 -30.88 4.89
CA MET A 366 -13.66 -31.27 6.01
C MET A 366 -13.12 -30.05 6.78
N THR A 367 -13.06 -28.89 6.13
CA THR A 367 -12.61 -27.64 6.75
C THR A 367 -13.76 -27.02 7.54
N SER A 368 -13.56 -26.80 8.84
CA SER A 368 -14.53 -26.03 9.63
C SER A 368 -14.51 -24.56 9.23
N SER A 369 -15.68 -23.99 8.95
CA SER A 369 -15.87 -22.55 8.78
C SER A 369 -15.89 -21.88 10.15
N LEU A 370 -15.09 -20.82 10.31
CA LEU A 370 -14.84 -20.19 11.61
C LEU A 370 -14.96 -18.66 11.53
N VAL A 371 -15.53 -18.06 12.58
CA VAL A 371 -15.38 -16.63 12.86
C VAL A 371 -14.30 -16.45 13.92
N LEU A 372 -13.32 -15.61 13.63
CA LEU A 372 -12.21 -15.28 14.50
C LEU A 372 -12.56 -14.04 15.32
N ILE A 373 -12.54 -14.14 16.65
CA ILE A 373 -12.62 -12.99 17.54
C ILE A 373 -11.21 -12.62 17.97
N TRP A 374 -10.74 -11.46 17.54
CA TRP A 374 -9.43 -10.89 17.88
C TRP A 374 -9.51 -9.88 19.01
N SER A 375 -8.42 -9.76 19.74
CA SER A 375 -8.20 -8.74 20.77
C SER A 375 -6.94 -7.96 20.45
N PHE A 376 -6.96 -6.65 20.62
CA PHE A 376 -5.78 -5.82 20.39
C PHE A 376 -4.60 -6.13 21.33
N SER A 377 -4.88 -6.82 22.44
CA SER A 377 -3.85 -7.28 23.37
C SER A 377 -2.98 -8.41 22.81
N ASP A 378 -3.53 -9.24 21.91
CA ASP A 378 -2.82 -10.38 21.32
C ASP A 378 -3.07 -10.40 19.79
N PRO A 379 -2.11 -9.92 18.99
CA PRO A 379 -2.23 -9.94 17.54
C PRO A 379 -1.95 -11.30 16.90
N ILE A 380 -1.38 -12.25 17.66
CA ILE A 380 -0.88 -13.51 17.11
C ILE A 380 -1.94 -14.59 17.23
N HIS A 381 -2.70 -14.59 18.34
CA HIS A 381 -3.70 -15.61 18.60
C HIS A 381 -5.12 -15.05 18.71
N PRO A 382 -6.10 -15.62 17.98
CA PRO A 382 -7.49 -15.23 18.13
C PRO A 382 -7.97 -15.61 19.55
N LEU A 383 -8.75 -14.73 20.17
CA LEU A 383 -9.25 -14.92 21.53
C LEU A 383 -10.35 -15.98 21.63
N ALA A 384 -11.16 -16.12 20.58
CA ALA A 384 -12.21 -17.14 20.48
C ALA A 384 -12.52 -17.45 19.01
N LEU A 385 -12.95 -18.69 18.76
CA LEU A 385 -13.31 -19.19 17.44
C LEU A 385 -14.78 -19.60 17.44
N LEU A 386 -15.62 -19.05 16.56
CA LEU A 386 -17.02 -19.46 16.44
C LEU A 386 -17.17 -20.46 15.29
N GLU A 387 -17.56 -21.70 15.61
CA GLU A 387 -17.81 -22.77 14.65
C GLU A 387 -19.14 -22.55 13.93
N ALA A 388 -19.10 -22.60 12.60
CA ALA A 388 -20.24 -22.46 11.70
C ALA A 388 -20.43 -23.74 10.85
N PRO A 389 -21.65 -24.04 10.41
CA PRO A 389 -21.91 -25.19 9.53
C PRO A 389 -21.33 -25.02 8.12
N ASP A 390 -21.20 -23.79 7.61
CA ASP A 390 -20.64 -23.44 6.30
C ASP A 390 -20.12 -21.98 6.35
N ASP A 391 -19.45 -21.53 5.29
CA ASP A 391 -18.77 -20.23 5.23
C ASP A 391 -19.74 -19.06 5.47
N ILE A 392 -19.31 -18.12 6.32
CA ILE A 392 -20.12 -16.96 6.72
C ILE A 392 -19.77 -15.79 5.83
N PHE A 393 -20.78 -15.15 5.25
CA PHE A 393 -20.61 -13.98 4.38
C PHE A 393 -21.03 -12.66 5.03
N SER A 394 -21.94 -12.71 5.99
CA SER A 394 -22.38 -11.55 6.76
C SER A 394 -22.70 -11.98 8.18
N PHE A 395 -22.29 -11.20 9.16
CA PHE A 395 -22.70 -11.42 10.54
C PHE A 395 -22.81 -10.10 11.31
N LYS A 396 -23.64 -10.06 12.34
CA LYS A 396 -23.87 -8.87 13.18
C LYS A 396 -24.04 -9.23 14.65
N PHE A 397 -23.41 -8.46 15.51
CA PHE A 397 -23.72 -8.45 16.94
C PHE A 397 -25.13 -7.91 17.18
N ASN A 398 -25.84 -8.50 18.12
CA ASN A 398 -27.12 -7.97 18.57
C ASN A 398 -26.89 -6.63 19.32
N PRO A 399 -27.54 -5.53 18.90
CA PRO A 399 -27.37 -4.21 19.53
C PRO A 399 -27.84 -4.15 20.99
N SER A 400 -28.87 -4.93 21.37
CA SER A 400 -29.40 -4.95 22.74
C SER A 400 -28.59 -5.89 23.65
N ASP A 401 -28.20 -7.06 23.13
CA ASP A 401 -27.40 -8.04 23.86
C ASP A 401 -26.16 -8.45 23.05
N PRO A 402 -25.00 -7.80 23.29
CA PRO A 402 -23.77 -8.08 22.56
C PRO A 402 -23.26 -9.54 22.65
N ASN A 403 -23.81 -10.34 23.57
CA ASN A 403 -23.43 -11.75 23.67
C ASN A 403 -24.06 -12.62 22.58
N ILE A 404 -25.07 -12.12 21.87
CA ILE A 404 -25.71 -12.85 20.79
C ILE A 404 -25.18 -12.34 19.46
N ILE A 405 -24.71 -13.25 18.62
CA ILE A 405 -24.22 -12.98 17.28
C ILE A 405 -25.09 -13.75 16.30
N ALA A 406 -25.56 -13.08 15.25
CA ALA A 406 -26.23 -13.73 14.13
C ALA A 406 -25.35 -13.68 12.88
N GLY A 407 -25.33 -14.76 12.11
CA GLY A 407 -24.56 -14.86 10.88
C GLY A 407 -25.27 -15.65 9.80
N GLY A 408 -24.93 -15.34 8.56
CA GLY A 408 -25.53 -15.90 7.36
C GLY A 408 -24.50 -16.70 6.59
N CYS A 409 -24.86 -17.96 6.32
CA CYS A 409 -24.00 -18.90 5.62
C CYS A 409 -24.19 -18.83 4.09
N ILE A 410 -23.20 -19.31 3.35
CA ILE A 410 -23.25 -19.47 1.90
C ILE A 410 -24.36 -20.40 1.41
N ASN A 411 -24.73 -21.39 2.22
CA ASN A 411 -25.83 -22.31 1.94
C ASN A 411 -27.23 -21.72 2.23
N GLY A 412 -27.30 -20.45 2.65
CA GLY A 412 -28.55 -19.74 2.94
C GLY A 412 -29.06 -19.85 4.37
N GLN A 413 -28.45 -20.70 5.21
CA GLN A 413 -28.83 -20.84 6.61
C GLN A 413 -28.42 -19.62 7.45
N ILE A 414 -29.23 -19.33 8.48
CA ILE A 414 -28.95 -18.36 9.52
C ILE A 414 -28.51 -19.10 10.78
N VAL A 415 -27.44 -18.63 11.37
CA VAL A 415 -26.78 -19.22 12.54
C VAL A 415 -26.75 -18.21 13.67
N LEU A 416 -26.97 -18.67 14.90
CA LEU A 416 -26.84 -17.87 16.11
C LEU A 416 -25.74 -18.44 17.01
N TRP A 417 -24.93 -17.56 17.59
CA TRP A 417 -23.96 -17.89 18.63
C TRP A 417 -24.28 -17.13 19.91
N ASP A 418 -24.01 -17.76 21.05
CA ASP A 418 -24.07 -17.15 22.37
C ASP A 418 -22.67 -17.18 23.00
N ILE A 419 -22.07 -16.01 23.18
CA ILE A 419 -20.73 -15.84 23.78
C ILE A 419 -20.80 -15.54 25.28
N THR A 420 -21.98 -15.61 25.91
CA THR A 420 -22.20 -15.30 27.34
C THR A 420 -21.20 -16.01 28.25
N ASN A 421 -20.98 -17.32 28.03
CA ASN A 421 -20.06 -18.15 28.82
C ASN A 421 -18.59 -17.74 28.69
N HIS A 422 -18.23 -17.02 27.62
CA HIS A 422 -16.88 -16.55 27.32
C HIS A 422 -16.74 -15.02 27.48
N SER A 423 -17.82 -14.32 27.82
CA SER A 423 -17.87 -12.86 28.01
C SER A 423 -16.92 -12.36 29.11
N GLU A 424 -16.68 -13.14 30.17
CA GLU A 424 -15.72 -12.78 31.21
C GLU A 424 -14.28 -12.82 30.69
N ARG A 425 -13.90 -13.83 29.90
CA ARG A 425 -12.58 -13.92 29.26
C ARG A 425 -12.35 -12.74 28.30
N LEU A 426 -13.37 -12.37 27.54
CA LEU A 426 -13.35 -11.19 26.66
C LEU A 426 -13.09 -9.88 27.45
N ARG A 427 -13.53 -9.81 28.71
CA ARG A 427 -13.32 -8.63 29.58
C ARG A 427 -12.00 -8.67 30.37
N THR A 428 -11.62 -9.82 30.90
CA THR A 428 -10.46 -9.97 31.80
C THR A 428 -9.12 -9.93 31.07
N HIS A 429 -9.09 -10.24 29.77
CA HIS A 429 -7.85 -10.18 29.00
C HIS A 429 -7.23 -8.77 28.96
N ARG A 430 -8.03 -7.71 29.20
CA ARG A 430 -7.53 -6.34 29.41
C ARG A 430 -6.73 -6.12 30.70
N GLN A 431 -6.85 -6.97 31.72
CA GLN A 431 -6.24 -6.76 33.05
C GLN A 431 -4.87 -7.44 33.23
N SER A 432 -4.46 -8.34 32.33
CA SER A 432 -3.21 -9.10 32.48
C SER A 432 -1.93 -8.28 32.25
N HIS A 433 -2.03 -7.06 31.72
CA HIS A 433 -0.88 -6.13 31.63
C HIS A 433 -0.46 -5.51 32.97
N GLY A 434 -1.13 -5.83 34.09
CA GLY A 434 -0.82 -5.25 35.40
C GLY A 434 0.07 -6.10 36.31
N GLN A 435 -0.10 -7.42 36.40
CA GLN A 435 0.63 -8.26 37.35
C GLN A 435 0.69 -9.72 36.92
N SER A 436 1.87 -10.19 36.50
CA SER A 436 2.47 -11.45 36.98
C SER A 436 3.77 -11.75 36.21
N LYS A 437 4.88 -11.09 36.59
CA LYS A 437 6.20 -11.72 36.46
C LYS A 437 6.31 -12.75 37.58
N LYS A 438 5.84 -13.98 37.34
CA LYS A 438 6.26 -15.14 38.11
C LYS A 438 7.29 -15.90 37.28
N ASN A 439 8.52 -15.87 37.78
CA ASN A 439 9.66 -16.62 37.31
C ASN A 439 9.32 -18.09 37.14
N SER A 440 9.52 -18.61 35.93
CA SER A 440 9.73 -20.04 35.69
C SER A 440 11.01 -20.21 34.88
N MET A 441 12.15 -20.06 35.57
CA MET A 441 13.42 -20.61 35.08
C MET A 441 13.42 -22.12 35.37
N HIS A 442 12.74 -22.90 34.54
CA HIS A 442 13.05 -24.31 34.30
C HIS A 442 12.20 -24.85 33.16
N SER A 443 12.65 -24.64 31.93
CA SER A 443 12.38 -25.55 30.81
C SER A 443 13.39 -25.26 29.71
N LEU A 444 14.19 -26.28 29.36
CA LEU A 444 15.08 -26.20 28.20
C LEU A 444 14.26 -25.97 26.90
N PRO A 445 14.80 -25.22 25.92
CA PRO A 445 14.19 -25.12 24.60
C PRO A 445 14.24 -26.49 23.90
N GLY A 446 13.11 -27.00 23.42
CA GLY A 446 13.05 -28.19 22.56
C GLY A 446 12.31 -29.42 23.12
N PHE A 447 11.86 -29.40 24.38
CA PHE A 447 11.05 -30.48 24.96
C PHE A 447 9.92 -29.92 25.86
N GLN A 448 9.01 -29.15 25.26
CA GLN A 448 7.73 -28.81 25.90
C GLN A 448 6.63 -29.61 25.20
N ASP A 449 5.81 -30.31 26.00
CA ASP A 449 4.59 -30.97 25.55
C ASP A 449 3.75 -30.00 24.70
N GLU A 450 3.36 -30.40 23.48
CA GLU A 450 2.47 -29.64 22.59
C GLU A 450 1.07 -29.33 23.19
N SER A 451 0.78 -29.80 24.40
CA SER A 451 -0.51 -29.64 25.06
C SER A 451 -0.70 -28.32 25.83
N SER A 452 0.25 -27.38 25.79
CA SER A 452 0.17 -26.12 26.57
C SER A 452 0.33 -24.82 25.78
N PHE A 453 -0.02 -24.81 24.48
CA PHE A 453 -0.57 -23.58 23.92
C PHE A 453 -2.03 -23.51 24.36
N ASP A 454 -2.42 -22.41 25.01
CA ASP A 454 -3.78 -22.12 25.45
C ASP A 454 -4.66 -22.04 24.18
N ARG A 455 -5.10 -23.19 23.65
CA ARG A 455 -5.85 -23.27 22.39
C ARG A 455 -7.08 -22.36 22.52
N SER A 456 -7.19 -21.42 21.59
CA SER A 456 -8.36 -20.54 21.48
C SER A 456 -9.64 -21.38 21.53
N PRO A 457 -10.58 -21.08 22.46
CA PRO A 457 -11.76 -21.90 22.63
C PRO A 457 -12.63 -21.84 21.37
N ILE A 458 -13.07 -23.01 20.91
CA ILE A 458 -14.03 -23.15 19.82
C ILE A 458 -15.44 -23.17 20.43
N LEU A 459 -16.26 -22.19 20.08
CA LEU A 459 -17.66 -22.08 20.46
C LEU A 459 -18.55 -22.60 19.34
N ARG A 460 -19.42 -23.56 19.67
CA ARG A 460 -20.47 -24.02 18.77
C ARG A 460 -21.64 -23.05 18.72
N TYR A 461 -22.28 -22.98 17.56
CA TYR A 461 -23.55 -22.27 17.41
C TYR A 461 -24.61 -22.82 18.35
N CYS A 462 -25.50 -21.95 18.83
CA CYS A 462 -26.61 -22.31 19.71
C CYS A 462 -27.88 -22.66 18.94
N ALA A 463 -28.08 -22.07 17.76
CA ALA A 463 -29.21 -22.36 16.88
C ALA A 463 -28.83 -22.19 15.40
N VAL A 464 -29.47 -22.98 14.54
CA VAL A 464 -29.34 -22.91 13.08
C VAL A 464 -30.73 -23.04 12.47
N SER A 465 -31.02 -22.27 11.43
CA SER A 465 -32.28 -22.34 10.70
C SER A 465 -32.41 -23.64 9.89
N SER A 466 -33.65 -24.11 9.72
CA SER A 466 -33.94 -25.25 8.84
C SER A 466 -33.62 -24.90 7.39
N ILE A 467 -32.87 -25.76 6.69
CA ILE A 467 -32.48 -25.56 5.27
C ILE A 467 -33.70 -25.31 4.39
N GLU A 468 -34.82 -26.00 4.66
CA GLU A 468 -36.05 -25.89 3.85
C GLU A 468 -36.72 -24.51 3.92
N HIS A 469 -36.54 -23.82 5.05
CA HIS A 469 -37.15 -22.51 5.32
C HIS A 469 -36.13 -21.37 5.25
N SER A 470 -34.89 -21.69 4.86
CA SER A 470 -33.78 -20.74 4.73
C SER A 470 -33.69 -20.20 3.30
N HIS A 471 -32.79 -19.25 3.08
CA HIS A 471 -32.48 -18.80 1.73
C HIS A 471 -31.94 -19.96 0.89
N LYS A 472 -32.11 -19.88 -0.43
CA LYS A 472 -31.60 -20.90 -1.37
C LYS A 472 -30.17 -20.65 -1.82
N THR A 473 -29.69 -19.44 -1.59
CA THR A 473 -28.37 -18.94 -2.00
C THR A 473 -27.69 -18.26 -0.83
N VAL A 474 -26.46 -17.78 -1.04
CA VAL A 474 -25.68 -17.03 -0.04
C VAL A 474 -26.47 -15.88 0.56
N VAL A 475 -26.42 -15.79 1.89
CA VAL A 475 -26.94 -14.64 2.64
C VAL A 475 -25.94 -13.49 2.51
N THR A 476 -26.34 -12.41 1.86
CA THR A 476 -25.46 -11.28 1.53
C THR A 476 -25.42 -10.22 2.62
N ASP A 477 -26.54 -10.01 3.33
CA ASP A 477 -26.60 -9.10 4.46
C ASP A 477 -27.60 -9.54 5.53
N ILE A 478 -27.33 -9.16 6.78
CA ILE A 478 -28.17 -9.39 7.94
C ILE A 478 -28.26 -8.10 8.74
N THR A 479 -29.48 -7.73 9.13
CA THR A 479 -29.73 -6.54 9.95
C THR A 479 -30.68 -6.87 11.10
N TRP A 480 -30.32 -6.42 12.30
CA TRP A 480 -31.20 -6.52 13.46
C TRP A 480 -32.30 -5.47 13.37
N ILE A 481 -33.53 -5.88 13.68
CA ILE A 481 -34.65 -4.95 13.82
C ILE A 481 -34.44 -4.16 15.12
N PRO A 482 -34.47 -2.81 15.07
CA PRO A 482 -34.31 -1.94 16.24
C PRO A 482 -35.24 -2.29 17.40
N ASP A 483 -34.73 -2.10 18.61
CA ASP A 483 -35.37 -2.41 19.90
C ASP A 483 -36.77 -1.84 20.11
N HIS A 484 -37.09 -0.70 19.51
CA HIS A 484 -38.38 0.00 19.63
C HIS A 484 -39.45 -0.51 18.67
N MET A 485 -39.08 -1.30 17.65
CA MET A 485 -40.02 -1.82 16.65
C MET A 485 -40.02 -3.34 16.58
N GLU A 486 -41.20 -3.92 16.31
CA GLU A 486 -41.36 -5.34 16.00
C GLU A 486 -42.25 -5.50 14.76
N ILE A 487 -41.92 -6.44 13.89
CA ILE A 487 -42.69 -6.76 12.69
C ILE A 487 -43.67 -7.87 13.06
N GLY A 488 -44.96 -7.55 13.04
CA GLY A 488 -46.03 -8.52 13.26
C GLY A 488 -46.24 -9.46 12.07
N ARG A 489 -47.03 -10.53 12.26
CA ARG A 489 -47.27 -11.57 11.23
C ARG A 489 -47.89 -11.06 9.91
N MET A 490 -48.49 -9.88 9.94
CA MET A 490 -49.10 -9.22 8.77
C MET A 490 -48.21 -8.13 8.16
N GLY A 491 -46.92 -8.06 8.51
CA GLY A 491 -45.99 -7.01 8.07
C GLY A 491 -46.25 -5.64 8.71
N VAL A 492 -47.20 -5.57 9.66
CA VAL A 492 -47.50 -4.33 10.41
C VAL A 492 -46.43 -4.13 11.47
N VAL A 493 -45.82 -2.95 11.46
CA VAL A 493 -44.84 -2.54 12.47
C VAL A 493 -45.56 -2.13 13.75
N VAL A 494 -45.20 -2.78 14.84
CA VAL A 494 -45.79 -2.63 16.17
C VAL A 494 -44.70 -2.17 17.15
N GLU A 495 -45.10 -1.42 18.18
CA GLU A 495 -44.18 -1.01 19.25
C GLU A 495 -43.71 -2.21 20.07
N ASN A 496 -42.40 -2.40 20.11
CA ASN A 496 -41.79 -3.49 20.86
C ASN A 496 -41.77 -3.13 22.36
N LYS A 497 -42.62 -3.82 23.12
CA LYS A 497 -42.73 -3.63 24.58
C LYS A 497 -41.54 -4.17 25.36
N SER A 498 -40.76 -5.08 24.78
CA SER A 498 -39.60 -5.68 25.44
C SER A 498 -38.34 -4.82 25.34
N GLN A 499 -38.29 -3.84 24.42
CA GLN A 499 -37.11 -2.99 24.18
C GLN A 499 -35.83 -3.84 23.97
N GLN A 500 -35.99 -4.97 23.29
CA GLN A 500 -34.93 -5.92 22.98
C GLN A 500 -35.00 -6.29 21.50
N CYS A 501 -33.86 -6.24 20.81
CA CYS A 501 -33.72 -6.69 19.43
C CYS A 501 -33.81 -8.22 19.37
N ASN A 502 -35.03 -8.73 19.14
CA ASN A 502 -35.33 -10.17 19.05
C ASN A 502 -35.70 -10.63 17.63
N GLN A 503 -35.77 -9.71 16.68
CA GLN A 503 -36.04 -10.01 15.28
C GLN A 503 -34.86 -9.53 14.43
N LEU A 504 -34.57 -10.29 13.37
CA LEU A 504 -33.55 -9.93 12.39
C LEU A 504 -34.11 -10.15 10.98
N MET A 505 -33.57 -9.40 10.04
CA MET A 505 -33.90 -9.49 8.63
C MET A 505 -32.65 -9.91 7.86
N SER A 506 -32.81 -10.84 6.93
CA SER A 506 -31.74 -11.30 6.05
C SER A 506 -32.15 -11.16 4.59
N CYS A 507 -31.17 -10.90 3.74
CA CYS A 507 -31.33 -10.92 2.29
C CYS A 507 -30.32 -11.86 1.63
N ALA A 508 -30.68 -12.37 0.46
CA ALA A 508 -29.85 -13.28 -0.31
C ALA A 508 -29.97 -13.01 -1.81
N ALA A 509 -29.04 -13.58 -2.58
CA ALA A 509 -29.00 -13.50 -4.04
C ALA A 509 -30.22 -14.14 -4.75
N ASP A 510 -31.05 -14.91 -4.03
CA ASP A 510 -32.30 -15.49 -4.54
C ASP A 510 -33.45 -14.48 -4.67
N GLY A 511 -33.21 -13.21 -4.32
CA GLY A 511 -34.19 -12.13 -4.41
C GLY A 511 -35.24 -12.17 -3.29
N THR A 512 -35.02 -12.95 -2.24
CA THR A 512 -35.92 -13.02 -1.09
C THR A 512 -35.35 -12.27 0.12
N VAL A 513 -36.25 -11.65 0.88
CA VAL A 513 -35.95 -11.04 2.18
C VAL A 513 -36.77 -11.79 3.22
N LEU A 514 -36.10 -12.35 4.23
CA LEU A 514 -36.73 -13.13 5.29
C LEU A 514 -36.61 -12.40 6.62
N VAL A 515 -37.67 -12.46 7.42
CA VAL A 515 -37.70 -11.92 8.79
C VAL A 515 -37.76 -13.09 9.76
N TRP A 516 -36.81 -13.10 10.69
CA TRP A 516 -36.63 -14.16 11.68
C TRP A 516 -36.94 -13.62 13.08
N ASP A 517 -37.41 -14.52 13.95
CA ASP A 517 -37.70 -14.22 15.35
C ASP A 517 -36.90 -15.17 16.23
N THR A 518 -36.11 -14.63 17.14
CA THR A 518 -35.27 -15.41 18.06
C THR A 518 -36.04 -15.90 19.28
N ARG A 519 -37.27 -15.41 19.50
CA ARG A 519 -38.10 -15.82 20.64
C ARG A 519 -38.59 -17.26 20.44
N PRO A 520 -38.57 -18.10 21.49
CA PRO A 520 -39.05 -19.47 21.38
C PRO A 520 -40.54 -19.48 21.00
N ILE A 521 -40.87 -20.25 19.95
CA ILE A 521 -42.25 -20.51 19.57
C ILE A 521 -42.91 -21.25 20.73
N LYS A 522 -43.94 -20.64 21.35
CA LYS A 522 -44.78 -21.37 22.32
C LYS A 522 -45.40 -22.56 21.57
N PRO A 523 -45.23 -23.81 22.03
CA PRO A 523 -45.85 -24.94 21.38
C PRO A 523 -47.36 -24.78 21.49
N SER A 524 -48.02 -24.46 20.38
CA SER A 524 -49.47 -24.60 20.26
C SER A 524 -49.76 -26.10 20.23
N GLU A 525 -50.57 -26.58 21.18
CA GLU A 525 -51.03 -27.97 21.25
C GLU A 525 -51.44 -28.47 19.85
N GLU A 526 -50.61 -29.32 19.25
CA GLU A 526 -50.89 -29.97 17.99
C GLU A 526 -52.03 -30.98 18.19
N LYS A 527 -53.18 -30.72 17.56
CA LYS A 527 -54.14 -31.77 17.27
C LYS A 527 -53.71 -32.47 15.99
N GLU A 528 -53.29 -33.73 16.14
CA GLU A 528 -53.16 -34.70 15.06
C GLU A 528 -54.43 -34.73 14.18
N THR A 529 -54.27 -34.62 12.86
CA THR A 529 -54.75 -35.64 11.90
C THR A 529 -54.22 -35.38 10.49
N ARG A 530 -53.89 -36.49 9.83
CA ARG A 530 -53.40 -36.73 8.47
C ARG A 530 -54.29 -36.16 7.35
N GLU A 531 -53.69 -35.63 6.29
CA GLU A 531 -53.67 -36.14 4.89
C GLU A 531 -53.31 -35.03 3.88
N ILE A 532 -52.65 -35.44 2.79
CA ILE A 532 -52.08 -34.62 1.72
C ILE A 532 -53.19 -34.07 0.81
N SER A 533 -53.28 -32.74 0.67
CA SER A 533 -53.62 -32.09 -0.62
C SER A 533 -53.39 -30.58 -0.53
N ASN A 534 -52.90 -30.02 -1.65
CA ASN A 534 -52.86 -28.61 -2.02
C ASN A 534 -53.85 -27.68 -1.29
N LEU A 535 -53.39 -26.43 -1.11
CA LEU A 535 -54.14 -25.16 -1.10
C LEU A 535 -54.03 -24.34 0.21
N SER A 536 -53.43 -23.16 0.07
CA SER A 536 -53.87 -21.85 0.57
C SER A 536 -54.21 -21.63 2.06
N THR A 537 -53.71 -20.48 2.55
CA THR A 537 -54.41 -19.54 3.46
C THR A 537 -55.33 -20.16 4.50
N GLY A 538 -54.76 -20.52 5.65
CA GLY A 538 -55.45 -20.63 6.92
C GLY A 538 -55.19 -19.39 7.77
N ILE A 539 -55.88 -18.28 7.50
CA ILE A 539 -55.89 -17.11 8.40
C ILE A 539 -56.71 -17.48 9.63
N SER A 540 -56.04 -17.96 10.67
CA SER A 540 -56.62 -17.98 12.02
C SER A 540 -56.67 -16.55 12.56
N LYS A 541 -57.90 -16.06 12.77
CA LYS A 541 -58.21 -14.76 13.37
C LYS A 541 -57.70 -14.67 14.82
N SER A 542 -56.44 -14.33 15.04
CA SER A 542 -56.04 -13.61 16.26
C SER A 542 -55.94 -12.13 15.91
N ARG A 543 -56.88 -11.33 16.46
CA ARG A 543 -56.75 -9.88 16.44
C ARG A 543 -55.56 -9.52 17.33
N ASP A 544 -54.40 -9.29 16.73
CA ASP A 544 -53.35 -8.54 17.40
C ASP A 544 -53.86 -7.11 17.58
N HIS A 545 -54.24 -6.79 18.81
CA HIS A 545 -54.79 -5.50 19.24
C HIS A 545 -53.71 -4.46 19.53
N SER A 546 -52.51 -4.62 18.99
CA SER A 546 -51.44 -3.64 19.15
C SER A 546 -51.64 -2.47 18.18
N LYS A 547 -51.49 -1.25 18.69
CA LYS A 547 -51.57 -0.05 17.84
C LYS A 547 -50.37 -0.04 16.88
N PRO A 548 -50.56 0.23 15.58
CA PRO A 548 -49.44 0.42 14.67
C PRO A 548 -48.62 1.64 15.11
N LEU A 549 -47.30 1.54 15.00
CA LEU A 549 -46.40 2.66 15.27
C LEU A 549 -46.64 3.76 14.22
N GLU A 550 -47.15 4.90 14.67
CA GLU A 550 -47.23 6.12 13.86
C GLU A 550 -45.81 6.74 13.81
N ASN A 551 -45.33 7.11 12.62
CA ASN A 551 -43.98 7.65 12.30
C ASN A 551 -42.84 6.66 12.01
N VAL A 552 -43.11 5.37 11.76
CA VAL A 552 -42.10 4.42 11.26
C VAL A 552 -42.40 4.04 9.80
N SER A 553 -41.42 4.24 8.92
CA SER A 553 -41.50 3.81 7.52
C SER A 553 -41.22 2.31 7.43
N SER A 554 -42.08 1.59 6.71
CA SER A 554 -41.86 0.18 6.32
C SER A 554 -41.17 0.07 4.96
N LYS A 555 -40.69 1.20 4.42
CA LYS A 555 -39.98 1.26 3.15
C LYS A 555 -38.50 1.10 3.37
N PHE A 556 -37.86 0.40 2.45
CA PHE A 556 -36.45 0.09 2.50
C PHE A 556 -35.86 0.03 1.08
N PHE A 557 -34.54 0.09 1.02
CA PHE A 557 -33.80 -0.01 -0.22
C PHE A 557 -33.10 -1.37 -0.28
N ILE A 558 -33.08 -1.96 -1.47
CA ILE A 558 -32.37 -3.21 -1.77
C ILE A 558 -31.43 -2.92 -2.94
N GLY A 559 -30.18 -3.34 -2.84
CA GLY A 559 -29.28 -3.43 -3.98
C GLY A 559 -29.33 -4.82 -4.59
N THR A 560 -29.40 -4.92 -5.90
CA THR A 560 -29.40 -6.20 -6.63
C THR A 560 -28.01 -6.52 -7.20
N GLU A 561 -27.79 -7.78 -7.55
CA GLU A 561 -26.54 -8.22 -8.21
C GLU A 561 -26.39 -7.67 -9.64
N GLU A 562 -27.48 -7.24 -10.26
CA GLU A 562 -27.48 -6.65 -11.60
C GLU A 562 -27.10 -5.16 -11.61
N GLY A 563 -27.01 -4.52 -10.43
CA GLY A 563 -26.69 -3.10 -10.29
C GLY A 563 -27.89 -2.19 -10.11
N ASP A 564 -29.09 -2.75 -9.96
CA ASP A 564 -30.31 -1.99 -9.69
C ASP A 564 -30.49 -1.70 -8.20
N LEU A 565 -30.80 -0.44 -7.89
CA LEU A 565 -31.27 0.02 -6.59
C LEU A 565 -32.81 0.03 -6.59
N VAL A 566 -33.40 -0.79 -5.72
CA VAL A 566 -34.85 -0.99 -5.61
C VAL A 566 -35.36 -0.34 -4.33
N TYR A 567 -36.39 0.48 -4.44
CA TYR A 567 -37.10 1.07 -3.30
C TYR A 567 -38.51 0.48 -3.19
N MET A 568 -38.80 -0.17 -2.06
CA MET A 568 -40.07 -0.88 -1.86
C MET A 568 -40.53 -0.85 -0.42
N ASP A 569 -41.83 -1.08 -0.21
CA ASP A 569 -42.45 -1.33 1.10
C ASP A 569 -42.51 -2.85 1.32
N TRP A 570 -42.34 -3.36 2.55
CA TRP A 570 -42.60 -4.78 2.83
C TRP A 570 -44.04 -5.04 3.27
N LYS A 571 -44.85 -4.01 3.51
CA LYS A 571 -46.25 -4.18 3.93
C LYS A 571 -47.01 -4.94 2.85
N PRO A 572 -47.56 -6.11 3.17
CA PRO A 572 -48.19 -6.92 2.16
C PRO A 572 -49.53 -6.31 1.72
N GLU A 573 -49.75 -6.26 0.41
CA GLU A 573 -50.97 -5.74 -0.19
C GLU A 573 -51.95 -6.87 -0.49
N LYS A 574 -53.24 -6.57 -0.40
CA LYS A 574 -54.28 -7.50 -0.89
C LYS A 574 -54.51 -7.20 -2.35
N ASP A 575 -54.15 -8.17 -3.18
CA ASP A 575 -54.44 -8.10 -4.60
C ASP A 575 -55.96 -7.98 -4.80
N THR A 576 -56.39 -6.94 -5.51
CA THR A 576 -57.81 -6.59 -5.72
C THR A 576 -58.55 -7.68 -6.50
N ASP A 577 -57.85 -8.45 -7.33
CA ASP A 577 -58.46 -9.47 -8.18
C ASP A 577 -58.48 -10.86 -7.54
N SER A 578 -57.42 -11.26 -6.82
CA SER A 578 -57.34 -12.60 -6.21
C SER A 578 -57.67 -12.66 -4.71
N GLY A 579 -57.72 -11.51 -4.02
CA GLY A 579 -57.87 -11.43 -2.58
C GLY A 579 -56.71 -12.05 -1.78
N LYS A 580 -55.66 -12.52 -2.48
CA LYS A 580 -54.45 -13.07 -1.87
C LYS A 580 -53.58 -11.92 -1.36
N ILE A 581 -52.89 -12.22 -0.27
CA ILE A 581 -51.86 -11.35 0.29
C ILE A 581 -50.62 -11.54 -0.59
N VAL A 582 -50.24 -10.51 -1.34
CA VAL A 582 -49.11 -10.52 -2.27
C VAL A 582 -48.09 -9.48 -1.79
N SER A 583 -46.80 -9.74 -2.04
CA SER A 583 -45.77 -8.73 -1.84
C SER A 583 -46.05 -7.52 -2.74
N PRO A 584 -45.94 -6.29 -2.23
CA PRO A 584 -46.15 -5.09 -3.04
C PRO A 584 -45.11 -5.02 -4.17
N ARG A 585 -45.49 -4.40 -5.28
CA ARG A 585 -44.54 -4.10 -6.36
C ARG A 585 -43.56 -3.02 -5.89
N PRO A 586 -42.30 -3.04 -6.36
CA PRO A 586 -41.37 -1.95 -6.09
C PRO A 586 -41.96 -0.60 -6.49
N GLU A 587 -41.78 0.43 -5.65
CA GLU A 587 -42.21 1.78 -5.98
C GLU A 587 -41.31 2.37 -7.06
N GLN A 588 -39.99 2.16 -6.91
CA GLN A 588 -38.96 2.70 -7.79
C GLN A 588 -37.81 1.70 -7.97
N VAL A 589 -37.26 1.69 -9.18
CA VAL A 589 -36.08 0.90 -9.54
C VAL A 589 -35.16 1.82 -10.35
N TRP A 590 -33.90 1.93 -9.95
CA TRP A 590 -32.89 2.70 -10.66
C TRP A 590 -31.71 1.82 -11.01
N LEU A 591 -31.28 1.84 -12.28
CA LEU A 591 -29.99 1.28 -12.68
C LEU A 591 -28.88 2.18 -12.14
N ALA A 592 -28.37 1.84 -10.96
CA ALA A 592 -27.45 2.68 -10.21
C ALA A 592 -26.00 2.42 -10.60
N HIS A 593 -25.65 1.16 -10.85
CA HIS A 593 -24.28 0.68 -11.05
C HIS A 593 -24.19 -0.29 -12.22
N ASP A 594 -22.96 -0.51 -12.69
CA ASP A 594 -22.61 -1.39 -13.82
C ASP A 594 -22.20 -2.81 -13.36
N GLY A 595 -22.55 -3.17 -12.13
CA GLY A 595 -22.28 -4.47 -11.52
C GLY A 595 -22.98 -4.58 -10.16
N PRO A 596 -22.74 -5.68 -9.42
CA PRO A 596 -23.44 -5.95 -8.17
C PRO A 596 -23.21 -4.83 -7.16
N ILE A 597 -24.29 -4.39 -6.52
CA ILE A 597 -24.23 -3.42 -5.44
C ILE A 597 -23.66 -4.12 -4.22
N THR A 598 -22.42 -3.79 -3.89
CA THR A 598 -21.69 -4.39 -2.77
C THR A 598 -21.90 -3.64 -1.47
N THR A 599 -22.26 -2.37 -1.51
CA THR A 599 -22.55 -1.57 -0.32
C THR A 599 -23.82 -0.79 -0.53
N LEU A 600 -24.72 -0.84 0.47
CA LEU A 600 -25.86 0.04 0.61
C LEU A 600 -25.92 0.49 2.07
N GLN A 601 -25.63 1.77 2.31
CA GLN A 601 -25.54 2.29 3.67
C GLN A 601 -26.17 3.67 3.80
N ARG A 602 -27.06 3.84 4.80
CA ARG A 602 -27.56 5.17 5.20
C ARG A 602 -26.48 5.96 5.94
N SER A 603 -26.47 7.28 5.75
CA SER A 603 -25.56 8.15 6.51
C SER A 603 -25.88 8.07 8.01
N PRO A 604 -24.87 7.98 8.90
CA PRO A 604 -25.06 8.03 10.35
C PRO A 604 -25.67 9.36 10.83
N PHE A 605 -25.48 10.43 10.06
CA PHE A 605 -25.89 11.80 10.40
C PHE A 605 -27.19 12.21 9.71
N PHE A 606 -27.41 11.76 8.47
CA PHE A 606 -28.58 12.12 7.66
C PHE A 606 -29.40 10.89 7.30
N ARG A 607 -30.61 10.76 7.86
CA ARG A 607 -31.45 9.57 7.71
C ARG A 607 -31.94 9.35 6.28
N ASP A 608 -32.08 10.42 5.52
CA ASP A 608 -32.56 10.45 4.14
C ASP A 608 -31.44 10.29 3.11
N ILE A 609 -30.16 10.24 3.51
CA ILE A 609 -29.04 10.10 2.58
C ILE A 609 -28.52 8.66 2.57
N LEU A 610 -28.29 8.12 1.38
CA LEU A 610 -27.78 6.76 1.16
C LEU A 610 -26.51 6.78 0.30
N LEU A 611 -25.56 5.93 0.62
CA LEU A 611 -24.39 5.62 -0.21
C LEU A 611 -24.59 4.23 -0.82
N THR A 612 -24.40 4.14 -2.13
CA THR A 612 -24.34 2.88 -2.86
C THR A 612 -22.99 2.76 -3.56
N VAL A 613 -22.40 1.56 -3.50
CA VAL A 613 -21.16 1.23 -4.20
C VAL A 613 -21.40 -0.05 -4.98
N GLY A 614 -21.03 -0.05 -6.26
CA GLY A 614 -21.18 -1.20 -7.13
C GLY A 614 -20.38 -1.06 -8.41
N GLY A 615 -19.82 -2.18 -8.88
CA GLY A 615 -18.99 -2.21 -10.09
C GLY A 615 -17.83 -1.21 -10.02
N TRP A 616 -17.83 -0.22 -10.91
CA TRP A 616 -16.75 0.76 -11.07
C TRP A 616 -17.13 2.16 -10.57
N THR A 617 -18.28 2.30 -9.92
CA THR A 617 -18.84 3.61 -9.52
C THR A 617 -19.44 3.57 -8.11
N PHE A 618 -19.54 4.73 -7.48
CA PHE A 618 -20.37 4.92 -6.29
C PHE A 618 -21.37 6.04 -6.53
N ALA A 619 -22.48 6.02 -5.79
CA ALA A 619 -23.52 7.02 -5.90
C ALA A 619 -24.09 7.37 -4.52
N ILE A 620 -24.49 8.63 -4.35
CA ILE A 620 -25.15 9.15 -3.16
C ILE A 620 -26.57 9.54 -3.54
N TRP A 621 -27.53 9.03 -2.79
CA TRP A 621 -28.97 9.17 -3.03
C TRP A 621 -29.64 9.90 -1.90
N LYS A 622 -30.81 10.49 -2.18
CA LYS A 622 -31.69 11.08 -1.18
C LYS A 622 -33.08 10.48 -1.25
N GLU A 623 -33.57 9.99 -0.12
CA GLU A 623 -34.93 9.45 0.03
C GLU A 623 -35.95 10.54 -0.31
N GLY A 624 -36.90 10.21 -1.18
CA GLY A 624 -37.91 11.15 -1.69
C GLY A 624 -37.51 11.93 -2.94
N VAL A 625 -36.25 11.84 -3.41
CA VAL A 625 -35.82 12.42 -4.68
C VAL A 625 -35.81 11.34 -5.75
N THR A 626 -36.68 11.49 -6.74
CA THR A 626 -36.96 10.44 -7.74
C THR A 626 -36.15 10.59 -9.03
N ASN A 627 -35.47 11.73 -9.17
CA ASN A 627 -34.85 12.17 -10.42
C ASN A 627 -33.46 11.54 -10.67
N GLY A 628 -32.98 10.69 -9.77
CA GLY A 628 -31.66 10.05 -9.82
C GLY A 628 -30.79 10.36 -8.59
N PRO A 629 -29.51 9.96 -8.61
CA PRO A 629 -28.58 10.18 -7.51
C PRO A 629 -28.20 11.67 -7.39
N LEU A 630 -27.97 12.14 -6.16
CA LEU A 630 -27.44 13.48 -5.89
C LEU A 630 -26.04 13.66 -6.47
N LEU A 631 -25.22 12.64 -6.26
CA LEU A 631 -23.85 12.58 -6.73
C LEU A 631 -23.60 11.18 -7.25
N GLN A 632 -23.02 11.07 -8.43
CA GLN A 632 -22.56 9.81 -9.00
C GLN A 632 -21.11 10.02 -9.42
N SER A 633 -20.24 9.11 -9.00
CA SER A 633 -18.82 9.16 -9.35
C SER A 633 -18.62 8.88 -10.84
N ALA A 634 -17.48 9.34 -11.37
CA ALA A 634 -17.00 8.80 -12.63
C ALA A 634 -16.61 7.32 -12.47
N SER A 635 -16.50 6.61 -13.60
CA SER A 635 -15.95 5.25 -13.60
C SER A 635 -14.49 5.28 -13.15
N HIS A 636 -14.18 4.49 -12.13
CA HIS A 636 -12.83 4.36 -11.60
C HIS A 636 -11.95 3.47 -12.49
N LEU A 637 -10.63 3.61 -12.35
CA LEU A 637 -9.66 2.77 -13.08
C LEU A 637 -9.60 1.34 -12.56
N MET A 638 -10.02 1.13 -11.32
CA MET A 638 -10.08 -0.17 -10.64
C MET A 638 -11.49 -0.37 -10.07
N ARG A 639 -11.92 -1.63 -10.03
CA ARG A 639 -13.23 -2.00 -9.49
C ARG A 639 -13.32 -1.66 -8.01
N LEU A 640 -14.46 -1.12 -7.59
CA LEU A 640 -14.73 -0.82 -6.19
C LEU A 640 -15.21 -2.08 -5.48
N SER A 641 -14.69 -2.34 -4.28
CA SER A 641 -15.06 -3.52 -3.49
C SER A 641 -16.15 -3.20 -2.47
N ARG A 642 -15.93 -2.26 -1.56
CA ARG A 642 -16.90 -1.82 -0.54
C ARG A 642 -16.78 -0.32 -0.29
N GLY A 643 -17.79 0.24 0.36
CA GLY A 643 -17.71 1.58 0.94
C GLY A 643 -18.30 1.62 2.35
N HIS A 644 -17.97 2.68 3.08
CA HIS A 644 -18.59 2.95 4.37
C HIS A 644 -18.53 4.42 4.75
N TRP A 645 -19.60 4.96 5.35
CA TRP A 645 -19.60 6.31 5.90
C TRP A 645 -18.67 6.45 7.11
N SER A 646 -18.08 7.64 7.29
CA SER A 646 -17.39 7.93 8.54
C SER A 646 -18.40 8.04 9.69
N PRO A 647 -18.17 7.38 10.84
CA PRO A 647 -19.02 7.54 12.03
C PRO A 647 -18.81 8.89 12.76
N SER A 648 -17.74 9.62 12.45
CA SER A 648 -17.31 10.82 13.20
C SER A 648 -17.53 12.14 12.45
N ARG A 649 -17.42 12.13 11.11
CA ARG A 649 -17.58 13.31 10.24
C ARG A 649 -18.67 13.08 9.19
N PRO A 650 -19.64 14.01 9.02
CA PRO A 650 -20.78 13.82 8.13
C PRO A 650 -20.45 13.90 6.63
N GLY A 651 -19.39 14.62 6.25
CA GLY A 651 -18.97 14.77 4.84
C GLY A 651 -17.99 13.70 4.35
N VAL A 652 -17.57 12.78 5.22
CA VAL A 652 -16.47 11.85 4.95
C VAL A 652 -16.97 10.42 4.78
N PHE A 653 -16.48 9.73 3.75
CA PHE A 653 -16.70 8.30 3.54
C PHE A 653 -15.47 7.62 2.94
N PHE A 654 -15.40 6.31 3.10
CA PHE A 654 -14.31 5.46 2.66
C PHE A 654 -14.79 4.57 1.52
N ILE A 655 -13.99 4.45 0.47
CA ILE A 655 -14.20 3.54 -0.66
C ILE A 655 -12.97 2.66 -0.80
N THR A 656 -13.16 1.35 -0.92
CA THR A 656 -12.07 0.39 -1.11
C THR A 656 -12.07 -0.15 -2.53
N LYS A 657 -10.89 -0.50 -3.00
CA LYS A 657 -10.66 -0.99 -4.36
C LYS A 657 -10.06 -2.39 -4.34
N THR A 658 -10.19 -3.08 -5.46
CA THR A 658 -9.64 -4.44 -5.65
C THR A 658 -8.12 -4.47 -5.82
N ASP A 659 -7.44 -3.32 -5.89
CA ASP A 659 -5.98 -3.21 -5.97
C ASP A 659 -5.31 -2.99 -4.61
N GLY A 660 -6.09 -3.03 -3.53
CA GLY A 660 -5.58 -2.82 -2.18
C GLY A 660 -5.51 -1.36 -1.72
N ASN A 661 -6.05 -0.44 -2.53
CA ASN A 661 -6.14 0.97 -2.17
C ASN A 661 -7.44 1.33 -1.44
N VAL A 662 -7.34 2.27 -0.50
CA VAL A 662 -8.45 2.91 0.19
C VAL A 662 -8.49 4.39 -0.19
N ASP A 663 -9.63 4.82 -0.73
CA ASP A 663 -9.94 6.22 -1.04
C ASP A 663 -10.77 6.81 0.10
N VAL A 664 -10.30 7.93 0.66
CA VAL A 664 -11.07 8.75 1.60
C VAL A 664 -11.59 9.98 0.88
N TRP A 665 -12.91 10.11 0.86
CA TRP A 665 -13.62 11.23 0.26
C TRP A 665 -14.05 12.21 1.34
N ASP A 666 -13.78 13.50 1.16
CA ASP A 666 -14.37 14.59 1.95
C ASP A 666 -15.11 15.54 1.00
N LEU A 667 -16.45 15.48 1.00
CA LEU A 667 -17.30 16.22 0.07
C LEU A 667 -17.24 17.74 0.24
N LEU A 668 -16.77 18.24 1.40
CA LEU A 668 -16.63 19.67 1.64
C LEU A 668 -15.27 20.21 1.17
N ASP A 669 -14.26 19.34 1.08
CA ASP A 669 -12.95 19.68 0.52
C ASP A 669 -12.93 19.45 -1.00
N ARG A 670 -13.13 18.19 -1.43
CA ARG A 670 -13.14 17.79 -2.84
C ARG A 670 -14.30 16.85 -3.14
N SER A 671 -15.24 17.32 -3.96
CA SER A 671 -16.40 16.52 -4.37
C SER A 671 -16.19 15.73 -5.67
N HIS A 672 -15.11 15.99 -6.42
CA HIS A 672 -14.87 15.42 -7.76
C HIS A 672 -13.75 14.36 -7.78
N GLU A 673 -12.94 14.29 -6.73
CA GLU A 673 -11.84 13.34 -6.57
C GLU A 673 -11.66 13.03 -5.07
N PRO A 674 -11.08 11.87 -4.71
CA PRO A 674 -10.82 11.56 -3.31
C PRO A 674 -9.80 12.53 -2.69
N SER A 675 -10.01 12.89 -1.43
CA SER A 675 -9.08 13.74 -0.67
C SER A 675 -7.79 13.00 -0.30
N LEU A 676 -7.86 11.69 -0.11
CA LEU A 676 -6.72 10.81 0.16
C LEU A 676 -6.91 9.48 -0.57
N THR A 677 -5.87 9.00 -1.23
CA THR A 677 -5.79 7.63 -1.75
C THR A 677 -4.54 6.98 -1.17
N GLN A 678 -4.70 5.85 -0.48
CA GLN A 678 -3.58 5.17 0.17
C GLN A 678 -3.62 3.66 -0.09
N ASN A 679 -2.47 3.09 -0.44
CA ASN A 679 -2.28 1.65 -0.51
C ASN A 679 -2.15 1.08 0.91
N VAL A 680 -3.00 0.10 1.23
CA VAL A 680 -2.99 -0.59 2.54
C VAL A 680 -2.41 -1.99 2.41
N THR A 681 -2.71 -2.70 1.32
CA THR A 681 -2.27 -4.07 1.06
C THR A 681 -1.98 -4.27 -0.43
N ALA A 682 -1.20 -5.31 -0.76
CA ALA A 682 -0.98 -5.73 -2.14
C ALA A 682 -2.14 -6.61 -2.67
N ALA A 683 -2.96 -7.16 -1.77
CA ALA A 683 -4.09 -8.02 -2.12
C ALA A 683 -5.39 -7.21 -2.29
N PRO A 684 -6.39 -7.73 -3.03
CA PRO A 684 -7.71 -7.12 -3.09
C PRO A 684 -8.34 -6.94 -1.71
N ILE A 685 -8.79 -5.72 -1.42
CA ILE A 685 -9.59 -5.45 -0.21
C ILE A 685 -11.00 -5.96 -0.43
N THR A 686 -11.49 -6.76 0.50
CA THR A 686 -12.82 -7.39 0.43
C THR A 686 -13.84 -6.66 1.29
N THR A 687 -13.44 -6.13 2.44
CA THR A 687 -14.36 -5.47 3.38
C THR A 687 -13.69 -4.38 4.23
N ILE A 688 -14.51 -3.45 4.71
CA ILE A 688 -14.08 -2.27 5.46
C ILE A 688 -15.09 -1.95 6.56
N SER A 689 -14.60 -1.59 7.74
CA SER A 689 -15.43 -1.28 8.89
C SER A 689 -14.78 -0.20 9.76
N PRO A 690 -15.22 1.07 9.69
CA PRO A 690 -14.75 2.13 10.56
C PRO A 690 -15.43 2.06 11.94
N HIS A 691 -14.67 2.37 12.99
CA HIS A 691 -15.17 2.41 14.36
C HIS A 691 -14.60 3.58 15.14
N GLN A 692 -15.48 4.33 15.78
CA GLN A 692 -15.10 5.43 16.66
C GLN A 692 -14.87 4.90 18.08
N VAL A 693 -13.61 4.69 18.45
CA VAL A 693 -13.23 4.21 19.79
C VAL A 693 -13.43 5.31 20.83
N SER A 694 -13.09 6.55 20.49
CA SER A 694 -13.29 7.74 21.33
C SER A 694 -13.43 9.00 20.48
N SER A 695 -13.69 10.15 21.09
CA SER A 695 -13.65 11.44 20.38
C SER A 695 -12.26 11.76 19.81
N LYS A 696 -11.20 11.20 20.40
CA LYS A 696 -9.81 11.42 19.99
C LYS A 696 -9.27 10.35 19.05
N GLN A 697 -9.94 9.22 18.89
CA GLN A 697 -9.41 8.08 18.15
C GLN A 697 -10.50 7.38 17.35
N GLN A 698 -10.25 7.23 16.05
CA GLN A 698 -11.06 6.49 15.13
C GLN A 698 -10.17 5.47 14.41
N LEU A 699 -10.64 4.24 14.35
CA LEU A 699 -9.96 3.13 13.69
C LEU A 699 -10.75 2.71 12.46
N LEU A 700 -10.04 2.18 11.47
CA LEU A 700 -10.55 1.66 10.23
C LEU A 700 -10.02 0.24 10.06
N ALA A 701 -10.90 -0.74 10.17
CA ALA A 701 -10.56 -2.12 9.87
C ALA A 701 -10.75 -2.39 8.38
N VAL A 702 -9.77 -3.02 7.76
CA VAL A 702 -9.70 -3.36 6.34
C VAL A 702 -9.33 -4.83 6.24
N GLY A 703 -10.22 -5.63 5.65
CA GLY A 703 -9.98 -7.05 5.40
C GLY A 703 -9.51 -7.27 3.97
N ASP A 704 -8.50 -8.12 3.80
CA ASP A 704 -8.00 -8.49 2.48
C ASP A 704 -8.45 -9.90 2.05
N SER A 705 -8.12 -10.25 0.82
CA SER A 705 -8.41 -11.57 0.26
C SER A 705 -7.44 -12.68 0.71
N MET A 706 -6.34 -12.34 1.38
CA MET A 706 -5.32 -13.30 1.85
C MET A 706 -5.54 -13.73 3.31
N GLY A 707 -6.51 -13.12 4.00
CA GLY A 707 -6.89 -13.48 5.36
C GLY A 707 -6.26 -12.63 6.43
N THR A 708 -5.76 -11.44 6.06
CA THR A 708 -5.16 -10.46 6.95
C THR A 708 -6.12 -9.31 7.20
N LEU A 709 -6.35 -9.06 8.48
CA LEU A 709 -7.08 -7.88 8.93
C LEU A 709 -6.09 -6.77 9.23
N HIS A 710 -6.15 -5.67 8.47
CA HIS A 710 -5.39 -4.46 8.73
C HIS A 710 -6.24 -3.46 9.52
N VAL A 711 -5.74 -2.96 10.64
CA VAL A 711 -6.39 -1.89 11.42
C VAL A 711 -5.56 -0.62 11.27
N MET A 712 -6.17 0.40 10.69
CA MET A 712 -5.58 1.70 10.45
C MET A 712 -6.17 2.75 11.40
N GLU A 713 -5.36 3.70 11.86
CA GLU A 713 -5.81 4.88 12.57
C GLU A 713 -6.11 6.02 11.58
N VAL A 714 -7.32 6.56 11.66
CA VAL A 714 -7.75 7.70 10.84
C VAL A 714 -7.16 8.99 11.42
N PRO A 715 -6.49 9.82 10.62
CA PRO A 715 -5.83 11.03 11.11
C PRO A 715 -6.83 12.08 11.60
N TRP A 716 -6.34 13.01 12.41
CA TRP A 716 -7.15 14.05 13.06
C TRP A 716 -8.06 14.80 12.09
N ASN A 717 -7.52 15.23 10.95
CA ASN A 717 -8.24 16.02 9.95
C ASN A 717 -9.44 15.26 9.34
N LEU A 718 -9.39 13.93 9.27
CA LEU A 718 -10.45 13.12 8.67
C LEU A 718 -11.46 12.60 9.71
N ARG A 719 -11.18 12.78 11.01
CA ARG A 719 -12.06 12.33 12.11
C ARG A 719 -12.67 13.46 12.94
N HIS A 720 -12.08 14.64 12.95
CA HIS A 720 -12.55 15.76 13.77
C HIS A 720 -13.49 16.67 12.97
N PRO A 721 -14.81 16.71 13.28
CA PRO A 721 -15.74 17.55 12.55
C PRO A 721 -15.53 19.04 12.86
N SER A 722 -15.80 19.91 11.89
CA SER A 722 -15.92 21.35 12.14
C SER A 722 -17.28 21.68 12.76
N ALA A 723 -17.37 22.75 13.55
CA ALA A 723 -18.57 23.07 14.34
C ALA A 723 -19.87 23.20 13.52
N ASN A 724 -19.78 23.64 12.26
CA ASN A 724 -20.92 23.84 11.36
C ASN A 724 -20.94 22.83 10.19
N GLU A 725 -20.20 21.73 10.27
CA GLU A 725 -20.04 20.79 9.17
C GLU A 725 -21.34 20.13 8.74
N ALA A 726 -22.16 19.70 9.71
CA ALA A 726 -23.44 19.05 9.42
C ALA A 726 -24.37 19.99 8.65
N ASN A 727 -24.49 21.26 9.05
CA ASN A 727 -25.30 22.25 8.34
C ASN A 727 -24.71 22.57 6.96
N ALA A 728 -23.38 22.60 6.82
CA ALA A 728 -22.74 22.80 5.52
C ALA A 728 -23.04 21.64 4.56
N MET A 729 -22.99 20.40 5.04
CA MET A 729 -23.36 19.21 4.27
C MET A 729 -24.84 19.17 3.92
N GLU A 730 -25.73 19.56 4.83
CA GLU A 730 -27.17 19.66 4.54
C GLU A 730 -27.42 20.66 3.40
N ASN A 731 -26.80 21.85 3.49
CA ASN A 731 -26.86 22.86 2.42
C ASN A 731 -26.28 22.34 1.09
N PHE A 732 -25.21 21.54 1.13
CA PHE A 732 -24.64 20.89 -0.06
C PHE A 732 -25.67 19.96 -0.71
N PHE A 733 -26.30 19.07 0.05
CA PHE A 733 -27.31 18.15 -0.47
C PHE A 733 -28.54 18.90 -1.01
N GLU A 734 -29.04 19.92 -0.31
CA GLU A 734 -30.16 20.74 -0.80
C GLU A 734 -29.85 21.45 -2.12
N ARG A 735 -28.62 21.95 -2.28
CA ARG A 735 -28.16 22.56 -3.52
C ARG A 735 -28.16 21.53 -4.67
N GLU A 736 -27.70 20.32 -4.41
CA GLU A 736 -27.71 19.23 -5.40
C GLU A 736 -29.13 18.80 -5.78
N VAL A 737 -30.06 18.74 -4.83
CA VAL A 737 -31.50 18.50 -5.12
C VAL A 737 -32.06 19.57 -6.07
N LYS A 738 -31.78 20.85 -5.78
CA LYS A 738 -32.21 21.97 -6.66
C LYS A 738 -31.56 21.88 -8.04
N ARG A 739 -30.29 21.49 -8.11
CA ARG A 739 -29.57 21.29 -9.38
C ARG A 739 -30.22 20.18 -10.20
N LEU A 740 -30.55 19.04 -9.60
CA LEU A 740 -31.22 17.93 -10.29
C LEU A 740 -32.59 18.32 -10.84
N ALA A 741 -33.41 19.03 -10.04
CA ALA A 741 -34.71 19.52 -10.49
C ALA A 741 -34.55 20.49 -11.69
N PHE A 742 -33.58 21.41 -11.62
CA PHE A 742 -33.26 22.31 -12.73
C PHE A 742 -32.80 21.57 -13.99
N VAL A 743 -31.95 20.55 -13.86
CA VAL A 743 -31.46 19.75 -14.99
C VAL A 743 -32.62 18.99 -15.65
N GLU A 744 -33.51 18.41 -14.86
CA GLU A 744 -34.69 17.70 -15.38
C GLU A 744 -35.61 18.65 -16.17
N GLU A 745 -35.90 19.83 -15.62
CA GLU A 745 -36.68 20.86 -16.32
C GLU A 745 -35.99 21.32 -17.61
N ARG A 746 -34.67 21.53 -17.57
CA ARG A 746 -33.90 21.93 -18.76
C ARG A 746 -33.87 20.83 -19.82
N MET A 747 -33.84 19.56 -19.43
CA MET A 747 -33.92 18.41 -20.35
C MET A 747 -35.29 18.36 -21.05
N LYS A 748 -36.39 18.58 -20.31
CA LYS A 748 -37.74 18.68 -20.89
C LYS A 748 -37.81 19.82 -21.92
N ILE A 749 -37.23 20.99 -21.60
CA ILE A 749 -37.19 22.12 -22.54
C ILE A 749 -36.36 21.75 -23.78
N ARG A 750 -35.17 21.16 -23.63
CA ARG A 750 -34.33 20.75 -24.77
C ARG A 750 -35.01 19.70 -25.64
N GLU A 751 -35.76 18.77 -25.05
CA GLU A 751 -36.51 17.76 -25.81
C GLU A 751 -37.64 18.41 -26.62
N GLN A 752 -38.30 19.44 -26.06
CA GLN A 752 -39.28 20.24 -26.78
C GLN A 752 -38.64 21.06 -27.90
N GLU A 753 -37.51 21.74 -27.64
CA GLU A 753 -36.71 22.47 -28.65
C GLU A 753 -36.28 21.53 -29.78
N LYS A 754 -35.82 20.32 -29.46
CA LYS A 754 -35.44 19.30 -30.44
C LYS A 754 -36.63 18.85 -31.28
N LYS A 755 -37.79 18.57 -30.66
CA LYS A 755 -39.02 18.22 -31.38
C LYS A 755 -39.50 19.35 -32.29
N GLN A 756 -39.34 20.61 -31.87
CA GLN A 756 -39.65 21.78 -32.70
C GLN A 756 -38.71 21.88 -33.90
N LEU A 757 -37.39 21.73 -33.70
CA LEU A 757 -36.41 21.71 -34.77
C LEU A 757 -36.63 20.57 -35.76
N GLU A 758 -36.89 19.36 -35.28
CA GLU A 758 -37.22 18.19 -36.13
C GLU A 758 -38.52 18.41 -36.91
N ALA A 759 -39.52 19.06 -36.30
CA ALA A 759 -40.76 19.42 -36.99
C ALA A 759 -40.54 20.54 -38.04
N GLU A 760 -39.69 21.53 -37.76
CA GLU A 760 -39.30 22.56 -38.72
C GLU A 760 -38.47 21.99 -39.88
N GLU A 761 -37.52 21.09 -39.61
CA GLU A 761 -36.78 20.37 -40.65
C GLU A 761 -37.71 19.49 -41.49
N SER A 762 -38.64 18.78 -40.87
CA SER A 762 -39.65 17.99 -41.57
C SER A 762 -40.54 18.87 -42.47
N LYS A 763 -40.92 20.06 -42.00
CA LYS A 763 -41.64 21.05 -42.81
C LYS A 763 -40.79 21.58 -43.97
N ARG A 764 -39.51 21.92 -43.74
CA ARG A 764 -38.58 22.34 -44.81
C ARG A 764 -38.35 21.24 -45.83
N GLN A 765 -38.27 19.97 -45.42
CA GLN A 765 -38.17 18.83 -46.34
C GLN A 765 -39.47 18.59 -47.12
N GLN A 766 -40.64 18.84 -46.52
CA GLN A 766 -41.93 18.82 -47.24
C GLN A 766 -42.08 19.99 -48.21
N GLU A 767 -41.62 21.18 -47.86
CA GLU A 767 -41.61 22.36 -48.74
C GLU A 767 -40.59 22.20 -49.88
N GLY A 768 -39.41 21.65 -49.61
CA GLY A 768 -38.40 21.33 -50.61
C GLY A 768 -38.81 20.22 -51.60
N LYS A 769 -39.77 19.36 -51.23
CA LYS A 769 -40.40 18.39 -52.14
C LYS A 769 -41.60 18.95 -52.91
N ARG A 770 -42.06 20.18 -52.62
CA ARG A 770 -43.25 20.77 -53.25
C ARG A 770 -42.94 21.75 -54.38
N ALA A 771 -41.74 21.69 -54.96
CA ALA A 771 -41.36 22.56 -56.08
C ALA A 771 -40.42 21.90 -57.09
N GLU A 772 -40.63 20.63 -57.44
CA GLU A 772 -40.24 20.18 -58.79
C GLU A 772 -41.41 20.55 -59.72
N GLU A 773 -41.29 21.68 -60.43
CA GLU A 773 -42.13 21.96 -61.61
C GLU A 773 -42.02 20.75 -62.54
N SER A 774 -43.14 20.22 -63.02
CA SER A 774 -43.11 19.02 -63.87
C SER A 774 -42.28 19.29 -65.12
N ASP A 775 -41.60 18.28 -65.68
CA ASP A 775 -40.83 18.44 -66.93
C ASP A 775 -41.67 19.08 -68.05
N ALA A 776 -42.98 18.84 -68.05
CA ALA A 776 -43.93 19.45 -68.97
C ALA A 776 -44.10 20.97 -68.78
N ASP A 777 -44.04 21.47 -67.54
CA ASP A 777 -44.12 22.90 -67.23
C ASP A 777 -42.80 23.62 -67.61
N ILE A 778 -41.66 22.95 -67.43
CA ILE A 778 -40.34 23.45 -67.85
C ILE A 778 -40.26 23.52 -69.37
N GLU A 779 -40.72 22.49 -70.08
CA GLU A 779 -40.72 22.44 -71.54
C GLU A 779 -41.69 23.48 -72.14
N ALA A 780 -42.83 23.74 -71.49
CA ALA A 780 -43.78 24.77 -71.90
C ALA A 780 -43.21 26.19 -71.74
N LYS A 781 -42.51 26.48 -70.62
CA LYS A 781 -41.79 27.76 -70.43
C LYS A 781 -40.71 27.97 -71.48
N GLN A 782 -39.88 26.96 -71.73
CA GLN A 782 -38.80 27.05 -72.73
C GLN A 782 -39.34 27.27 -74.14
N ARG A 783 -40.47 26.66 -74.51
CA ARG A 783 -41.13 26.92 -75.80
C ARG A 783 -41.65 28.34 -75.91
N MET A 784 -42.23 28.88 -74.83
CA MET A 784 -42.71 30.26 -74.81
C MET A 784 -41.56 31.25 -74.93
N GLU A 785 -40.48 31.06 -74.17
CA GLU A 785 -39.27 31.89 -74.26
C GLU A 785 -38.59 31.79 -75.65
N TYR A 786 -38.57 30.60 -76.25
CA TYR A 786 -38.03 30.42 -77.60
C TYR A 786 -38.90 31.11 -78.67
N GLN A 787 -40.22 31.12 -78.51
CA GLN A 787 -41.11 31.87 -79.40
C GLN A 787 -40.92 33.39 -79.25
N GLU A 788 -40.74 33.89 -78.03
CA GLU A 788 -40.42 35.30 -77.80
C GLU A 788 -39.04 35.67 -78.39
N TYR A 789 -38.05 34.80 -78.25
CA TYR A 789 -36.75 34.97 -78.88
C TYR A 789 -36.86 35.06 -80.41
N LEU A 790 -37.59 34.15 -81.06
CA LEU A 790 -37.80 34.19 -82.51
C LEU A 790 -38.53 35.46 -82.97
N GLN A 791 -39.47 35.97 -82.16
CA GLN A 791 -40.14 37.24 -82.45
C GLN A 791 -39.18 38.43 -82.32
N MET A 792 -38.34 38.46 -81.29
CA MET A 792 -37.32 39.48 -81.12
C MET A 792 -36.23 39.41 -82.21
N GLU A 793 -35.80 38.20 -82.60
CA GLU A 793 -34.85 37.99 -83.70
C GLU A 793 -35.44 38.48 -85.02
N LYS A 794 -36.72 38.16 -85.31
CA LYS A 794 -37.40 38.66 -86.49
C LYS A 794 -37.51 40.18 -86.50
N GLN A 795 -37.88 40.80 -85.37
CA GLN A 795 -37.90 42.26 -85.24
C GLN A 795 -36.51 42.88 -85.42
N LEU A 796 -35.47 42.25 -84.86
CA LEU A 796 -34.09 42.72 -84.97
C LEU A 796 -33.58 42.61 -86.42
N LEU A 797 -33.92 41.54 -87.14
CA LEU A 797 -33.59 41.36 -88.55
C LEU A 797 -34.33 42.36 -89.46
N GLU A 798 -35.60 42.67 -89.14
CA GLU A 798 -36.37 43.73 -89.79
C GLU A 798 -35.76 45.13 -89.53
N GLU A 799 -35.32 45.42 -88.30
CA GLU A 799 -34.64 46.68 -87.95
C GLU A 799 -33.25 46.83 -88.60
N LEU A 800 -32.53 45.72 -88.78
CA LEU A 800 -31.20 45.69 -89.41
C LEU A 800 -31.24 45.69 -90.95
N GLY A 801 -32.44 45.61 -91.56
CA GLY A 801 -32.61 45.66 -93.01
C GLY A 801 -32.08 44.44 -93.76
N ILE A 802 -31.94 43.30 -93.08
CA ILE A 802 -31.51 42.02 -93.67
C ILE A 802 -32.75 41.13 -93.79
N THR A 803 -33.54 41.39 -94.83
CA THR A 803 -34.64 40.51 -95.24
C THR A 803 -34.11 39.47 -96.20
N GLU A 804 -33.99 38.21 -95.76
CA GLU A 804 -33.89 37.09 -96.70
C GLU A 804 -35.27 36.86 -97.32
N GLU A 805 -35.57 37.59 -98.39
CA GLU A 805 -36.57 37.15 -99.36
C GLU A 805 -35.99 35.94 -100.11
N SER A 806 -36.46 34.74 -99.77
CA SER A 806 -36.51 33.63 -100.73
C SER A 806 -37.71 32.73 -100.43
N ASP A 807 -38.89 33.28 -100.75
CA ASP A 807 -39.96 32.45 -101.31
C ASP A 807 -39.54 32.05 -102.74
N ASP A 808 -39.75 30.76 -103.05
CA ASP A 808 -39.97 30.13 -104.37
C ASP A 808 -39.14 28.83 -104.53
N LEU A 809 -39.76 27.67 -104.24
CA LEU A 809 -40.41 26.75 -105.21
C LEU A 809 -39.41 25.65 -105.69
N ILE A 810 -39.65 24.33 -105.73
CA ILE A 810 -40.76 23.51 -106.28
C ILE A 810 -40.65 22.05 -105.76
N GLU A 811 -41.81 21.42 -105.61
CA GLU A 811 -42.18 19.98 -105.61
C GLU A 811 -41.15 18.95 -106.13
N VAL A 812 -40.93 17.87 -105.34
CA VAL A 812 -41.25 16.44 -105.65
C VAL A 812 -41.50 15.69 -104.35
#